data_AF-A0A4U1IUL7-F1
#
_entry.id   AF-A0A4U1IUL7-F1
#
_cell.length_a   1.000
_cell.length_b   1.000
_cell.length_c   1.000
_cell.angle_alpha   90.00
_cell.angle_beta   90.00
_cell.angle_gamma   90.00
#
_symmetry.space_group_name_H-M   'P 1'
#
loop_
_entity.id
_entity.type
_entity.pdbx_description
1 polymer ?
#
loop_
_entity_poly.entity_id
_entity_poly.type
_entity_poly.pdbx_seq_one_letter_code
_entity_poly.pdbx_strand_id
1 'polypeptide(L)'
;MVDSRLVARVIKRHRRIVGIGLQVPHASCYALGRDDLLALVPAAELGEAGAKLPEHVVLLPRPKGSEILAASPAEVLTRLWRGAFHGHVHLALEAARRRGALDEAGIRARIDRIGQTEFDEIRRVLRSDDLLLPPADDAEVYTEFAALLLELHHFAPRLVARTFPTLRDTSRALVVIGGDVDARALLAACRPEGAADPTDAPLSRESTTPTYSALPALDVLPAFLSRRATTVTGAQKLVVQAEKARAEGNHVRAALSLLAAMPAAGEDQQVKLRAQVQRDLDALGARLDSALVGPGESAESAPRVPWTSSLMPLAATASERQALRYPVEARLLYDLQRACVAHERGSSAVDLVTWALSLGKRPIVRKLPATRALKVARHLRSALQKLRHVEMPSADRRLIARLLRMAVRRAEENVRKTLRPVLEGTLDGVGLRPASVPEHVARKKLVEELCDQVVARGFLSIGQLRDALSRNQLKMGDVAHPRELVRGDPLLLADRALDVALDGVYRRGEVYLRALQKVSSVFFGTKLGRLVTLFVILPAGGAFVVLEGLQHMVGPAAKALGFVPPHLVSTPSLLVTTAVIFGLIHSEALRAGVMRLLSMLGHALAAVFVRLPRWVLSLGPIRRVLESGLARALARYVLMPLVVAAILYMATPLRDVPGVIGPLGAAGVFVAASVLLNTRAGLVAQEVVFDQIALGWEALKGRALPGLLRLVMGIFRAMLELSERTLYRVDEFLRFREGDKRATIPLKAALGLVWFLVAYVIRLYITLLIEPEINPVKHFPVVTVAQKMLIQQLAEMLTVMNHALAPLGPVIGGTIAATTVFLFPSVFGFLVWEFKENFRLYRENRAKNLGPVPIGHQGETVGTLMRPGFHSGTLPKLYGKLRRAARRADLDESRGIEHGHGSLRGLQEQLDDLRETVRRAVDREVSGLLAACPRFRAGAITVQSVELGSNRLRLELACDALSKAKAVIAFEEQSGLVVASVTEPGFVDALDGADRILFENAIAGFYRMAGVDLVREQIRAALGDDVPYDIADEGLVLWPGEGYRTEVIYPLDAAFSGPIVPPTVRGDRPATPPKPLDLRKILFRDQHIPWAEWALSWREEVAGEAPRRVLFGASILPPPRLERERAARLASA
;
A
#
# COMPACT_ATOMS: atom_id res chain seq x y z
N MET A 1 34.49 -3.67 23.79
CA MET A 1 33.04 -3.36 23.95
C MET A 1 32.88 -2.12 24.82
N VAL A 2 31.95 -1.21 24.51
CA VAL A 2 31.77 0.07 25.21
C VAL A 2 30.28 0.39 25.40
N ASP A 3 29.93 1.41 26.19
CA ASP A 3 28.53 1.84 26.31
C ASP A 3 27.98 2.28 24.93
N SER A 4 26.73 1.90 24.63
CA SER A 4 26.00 2.35 23.44
C SER A 4 26.03 3.86 23.21
N ARG A 5 25.98 4.66 24.29
CA ARG A 5 26.07 6.13 24.25
C ARG A 5 27.46 6.58 23.80
N LEU A 6 28.51 5.86 24.22
CA LEU A 6 29.87 6.15 23.81
C LEU A 6 30.05 5.93 22.30
N VAL A 7 29.52 4.81 21.77
CA VAL A 7 29.55 4.54 20.32
C VAL A 7 28.86 5.65 19.54
N ALA A 8 27.65 6.03 19.95
CA ALA A 8 26.91 7.12 19.31
C ALA A 8 27.69 8.45 19.32
N ARG A 9 28.34 8.77 20.46
CA ARG A 9 29.17 9.97 20.60
C ARG A 9 30.40 9.95 19.71
N VAL A 10 31.09 8.80 19.62
CA VAL A 10 32.25 8.62 18.74
C VAL A 10 31.85 8.82 17.29
N ILE A 11 30.76 8.20 16.83
CA ILE A 11 30.27 8.36 15.46
C ILE A 11 29.93 9.83 15.16
N LYS A 12 29.17 10.50 16.04
CA LYS A 12 28.79 11.92 15.87
C LYS A 12 30.03 12.82 15.71
N ARG A 13 31.06 12.61 16.53
CA ARG A 13 32.30 13.42 16.48
C ARG A 13 33.20 13.05 15.30
N HIS A 14 33.41 11.77 15.03
CA HIS A 14 34.27 11.28 13.94
C HIS A 14 33.71 11.68 12.57
N ARG A 15 32.41 11.46 12.34
CA ARG A 15 31.73 11.83 11.08
C ARG A 15 31.32 13.31 11.03
N ARG A 16 31.69 14.10 12.05
CA ARG A 16 31.39 15.54 12.16
C ARG A 16 29.92 15.86 11.89
N ILE A 17 29.02 15.01 12.41
CA ILE A 17 27.58 15.16 12.22
C ILE A 17 27.14 16.38 13.04
N VAL A 18 26.90 17.49 12.33
CA VAL A 18 26.44 18.75 12.94
C VAL A 18 24.94 18.63 13.19
N GLY A 19 24.58 18.22 14.40
CA GLY A 19 23.19 18.10 14.83
C GLY A 19 23.11 17.61 16.25
N ILE A 20 22.47 18.41 17.11
CA ILE A 20 22.23 18.05 18.49
C ILE A 20 21.13 16.98 18.52
N GLY A 21 21.43 15.80 19.09
CA GLY A 21 20.46 14.75 19.43
C GLY A 21 20.00 13.78 18.32
N LEU A 22 20.37 13.94 17.05
CA LEU A 22 19.94 12.98 15.99
C LEU A 22 20.29 11.53 16.36
N GLN A 23 19.36 10.59 16.13
CA GLN A 23 19.63 9.16 16.27
C GLN A 23 20.80 8.82 15.33
N VAL A 24 21.82 8.14 15.85
CA VAL A 24 22.98 7.79 15.03
C VAL A 24 22.63 6.56 14.21
N PRO A 25 22.60 6.65 12.86
CA PRO A 25 22.43 5.49 12.02
C PRO A 25 23.53 4.46 12.33
N HIS A 26 23.23 3.17 12.22
CA HIS A 26 24.26 2.14 12.33
C HIS A 26 25.05 2.11 13.67
N ALA A 27 24.38 2.27 14.83
CA ALA A 27 25.05 2.23 16.14
C ALA A 27 25.39 0.81 16.66
N SER A 28 25.20 -0.24 15.85
CA SER A 28 25.46 -1.64 16.21
C SER A 28 26.94 -2.02 16.20
N CYS A 29 27.74 -1.35 15.38
CA CYS A 29 29.20 -1.47 15.34
C CYS A 29 29.80 -0.20 14.72
N TYR A 30 31.05 0.13 15.06
CA TYR A 30 31.74 1.24 14.41
C TYR A 30 33.24 1.00 14.35
N ALA A 31 33.82 1.11 13.16
CA ALA A 31 35.25 0.92 12.92
C ALA A 31 35.96 2.27 12.76
N LEU A 32 37.13 2.42 13.36
CA LEU A 32 38.00 3.60 13.24
C LEU A 32 39.45 3.30 13.61
N GLY A 33 40.36 4.22 13.30
CA GLY A 33 41.76 4.15 13.75
C GLY A 33 41.90 4.40 15.25
N ARG A 34 42.94 3.81 15.87
CA ARG A 34 43.27 4.01 17.29
C ARG A 34 43.48 5.47 17.63
N ASP A 35 44.24 6.17 16.81
CA ASP A 35 44.63 7.55 17.08
C ASP A 35 43.41 8.48 16.96
N ASP A 36 42.50 8.19 16.01
CA ASP A 36 41.21 8.86 15.89
C ASP A 36 40.31 8.60 17.11
N LEU A 37 40.29 7.37 17.64
CA LEU A 37 39.54 7.04 18.86
C LEU A 37 40.07 7.80 20.07
N LEU A 38 41.39 7.80 20.27
CA LEU A 38 42.05 8.46 21.40
C LEU A 38 41.95 9.99 21.31
N ALA A 39 41.86 10.55 20.11
CA ALA A 39 41.56 11.97 19.90
C ALA A 39 40.12 12.35 20.29
N LEU A 40 39.18 11.40 20.25
CA LEU A 40 37.76 11.62 20.49
C LEU A 40 37.29 11.26 21.90
N VAL A 41 37.94 10.28 22.54
CA VAL A 41 37.59 9.71 23.85
C VAL A 41 38.85 9.60 24.71
N PRO A 42 38.88 10.19 25.92
CA PRO A 42 40.00 10.01 26.85
C PRO A 42 40.19 8.54 27.24
N ALA A 43 41.45 8.09 27.36
CA ALA A 43 41.78 6.70 27.72
C ALA A 43 41.08 6.22 29.01
N ALA A 44 40.86 7.12 29.97
CA ALA A 44 40.14 6.81 31.22
C ALA A 44 38.69 6.37 31.01
N GLU A 45 38.00 6.82 29.95
CA GLU A 45 36.63 6.42 29.63
C GLU A 45 36.56 5.05 28.92
N LEU A 46 37.69 4.55 28.40
CA LEU A 46 37.82 3.25 27.73
C LEU A 46 38.19 2.11 28.71
N GLY A 47 38.48 2.45 29.98
CA GLY A 47 38.90 1.49 31.00
C GLY A 47 40.24 0.82 30.67
N GLU A 48 40.49 -0.36 31.25
CA GLU A 48 41.74 -1.11 31.06
C GLU A 48 42.04 -1.49 29.60
N ALA A 49 40.98 -1.64 28.77
CA ALA A 49 41.11 -1.92 27.34
C ALA A 49 41.77 -0.77 26.55
N GLY A 50 41.73 0.46 27.08
CA GLY A 50 42.36 1.63 26.44
C GLY A 50 43.88 1.60 26.42
N ALA A 51 44.53 0.79 27.28
CA ALA A 51 45.98 0.74 27.42
C ALA A 51 46.69 -0.11 26.34
N LYS A 52 45.98 -1.02 25.66
CA LYS A 52 46.52 -1.93 24.64
C LYS A 52 45.61 -2.03 23.41
N LEU A 53 45.42 -0.91 22.71
CA LEU A 53 44.60 -0.87 21.49
C LEU A 53 45.43 -1.17 20.22
N PRO A 54 44.97 -2.05 19.32
CA PRO A 54 45.55 -2.24 17.99
C PRO A 54 45.38 -0.99 17.11
N GLU A 55 46.09 -0.91 15.98
CA GLU A 55 46.09 0.25 15.07
C GLU A 55 44.67 0.62 14.56
N HIS A 56 43.83 -0.37 14.30
CA HIS A 56 42.43 -0.21 13.93
C HIS A 56 41.54 -0.95 14.92
N VAL A 57 40.43 -0.34 15.30
CA VAL A 57 39.54 -0.83 16.36
C VAL A 57 38.09 -0.88 15.89
N VAL A 58 37.38 -1.95 16.27
CA VAL A 58 35.92 -2.08 16.09
C VAL A 58 35.24 -1.90 17.45
N LEU A 59 34.44 -0.85 17.56
CA LEU A 59 33.62 -0.58 18.73
C LEU A 59 32.30 -1.33 18.64
N LEU A 60 32.05 -2.19 19.62
CA LEU A 60 30.78 -2.89 19.80
C LEU A 60 30.06 -2.38 21.06
N PRO A 61 28.75 -2.05 20.97
CA PRO A 61 27.96 -1.63 22.12
C PRO A 61 27.78 -2.81 23.09
N ARG A 62 27.92 -2.54 24.38
CA ARG A 62 27.66 -3.54 25.44
C ARG A 62 26.16 -3.89 25.44
N PRO A 63 25.79 -5.20 25.37
CA PRO A 63 24.40 -5.62 25.49
C PRO A 63 23.81 -5.15 26.82
N LYS A 64 22.53 -4.76 26.81
CA LYS A 64 21.84 -4.33 28.04
C LYS A 64 21.62 -5.53 28.96
N GLY A 65 21.59 -5.31 30.28
CA GLY A 65 21.34 -6.38 31.26
C GLY A 65 20.04 -7.16 30.99
N SER A 66 18.98 -6.47 30.54
CA SER A 66 17.72 -7.10 30.13
C SER A 66 17.83 -7.96 28.86
N GLU A 67 18.77 -7.66 27.97
CA GLU A 67 19.03 -8.45 26.76
C GLU A 67 19.86 -9.70 27.07
N ILE A 68 20.79 -9.59 28.01
CA ILE A 68 21.61 -10.72 28.50
C ILE A 68 20.75 -11.70 29.29
N LEU A 69 19.82 -11.22 30.12
CA LEU A 69 18.91 -12.06 30.90
C LEU A 69 17.90 -12.84 30.03
N ALA A 70 17.63 -12.36 28.81
CA ALA A 70 16.64 -12.93 27.90
C ALA A 70 17.23 -13.81 26.79
N ALA A 71 18.55 -14.01 26.76
CA ALA A 71 19.26 -14.71 25.68
C ALA A 71 20.26 -15.73 26.25
N SER A 72 20.48 -16.85 25.54
CA SER A 72 21.53 -17.79 25.92
C SER A 72 22.94 -17.21 25.71
N PRO A 73 23.98 -17.68 26.41
CA PRO A 73 25.36 -17.24 26.18
C PRO A 73 25.81 -17.39 24.72
N ALA A 74 25.41 -18.48 24.06
CA ALA A 74 25.70 -18.72 22.65
C ALA A 74 25.06 -17.67 21.73
N GLU A 75 23.81 -17.25 21.99
CA GLU A 75 23.16 -16.17 21.23
C GLU A 75 23.89 -14.83 21.37
N VAL A 76 24.33 -14.50 22.58
CA VAL A 76 25.08 -13.27 22.84
C VAL A 76 26.41 -13.29 22.09
N LEU A 77 27.12 -14.42 22.12
CA LEU A 77 28.38 -14.60 21.38
C LEU A 77 28.18 -14.50 19.86
N THR A 78 27.14 -15.15 19.31
CA THR A 78 26.82 -15.04 17.88
C THR A 78 26.45 -13.61 17.48
N ARG A 79 25.71 -12.87 18.31
CA ARG A 79 25.40 -11.45 18.06
C ARG A 79 26.65 -10.58 18.09
N LEU A 80 27.58 -10.82 19.01
CA LEU A 80 28.85 -10.10 19.07
C LEU A 80 29.74 -10.45 17.86
N TRP A 81 29.76 -11.72 17.45
CA TRP A 81 30.48 -12.17 16.26
C TRP A 81 29.96 -11.48 14.99
N ARG A 82 28.64 -11.38 14.83
CA ARG A 82 28.00 -10.65 13.72
C ARG A 82 28.48 -9.19 13.65
N GLY A 83 28.41 -8.48 14.78
CA GLY A 83 28.86 -7.09 14.84
C GLY A 83 30.36 -6.93 14.60
N ALA A 84 31.18 -7.85 15.13
CA ALA A 84 32.62 -7.86 14.91
C ALA A 84 32.96 -8.09 13.43
N PHE A 85 32.36 -9.10 12.81
CA PHE A 85 32.54 -9.43 11.40
C PHE A 85 32.12 -8.25 10.51
N HIS A 86 30.95 -7.67 10.75
CA HIS A 86 30.46 -6.49 10.04
C HIS A 86 31.48 -5.33 10.09
N GLY A 87 31.98 -5.00 11.29
CA GLY A 87 32.98 -3.94 11.46
C GLY A 87 34.33 -4.24 10.80
N HIS A 88 34.77 -5.50 10.74
CA HIS A 88 36.02 -5.86 10.06
C HIS A 88 35.90 -5.80 8.53
N VAL A 89 34.72 -6.06 7.96
CA VAL A 89 34.46 -5.81 6.53
C VAL A 89 34.59 -4.31 6.22
N HIS A 90 34.10 -3.42 7.09
CA HIS A 90 34.30 -1.97 6.92
C HIS A 90 35.79 -1.61 6.90
N LEU A 91 36.59 -2.14 7.83
CA LEU A 91 38.03 -1.91 7.86
C LEU A 91 38.74 -2.43 6.61
N ALA A 92 38.37 -3.61 6.10
CA ALA A 92 38.97 -4.19 4.91
C ALA A 92 38.71 -3.33 3.66
N LEU A 93 37.46 -2.86 3.48
CA LEU A 93 37.08 -1.99 2.37
C LEU A 93 37.70 -0.60 2.50
N GLU A 94 37.76 -0.04 3.70
CA GLU A 94 38.44 1.24 3.94
C GLU A 94 39.95 1.13 3.64
N ALA A 95 40.59 0.04 4.04
CA ALA A 95 42.00 -0.21 3.70
C ALA A 95 42.20 -0.37 2.18
N ALA A 96 41.29 -1.04 1.47
CA ALA A 96 41.33 -1.13 0.01
C ALA A 96 41.20 0.24 -0.67
N ARG A 97 40.33 1.11 -0.16
CA ARG A 97 40.20 2.51 -0.61
C ARG A 97 41.47 3.31 -0.35
N ARG A 98 42.05 3.22 0.85
CA ARG A 98 43.30 3.94 1.21
C ARG A 98 44.48 3.52 0.32
N ARG A 99 44.54 2.26 -0.11
CA ARG A 99 45.54 1.75 -1.05
C ARG A 99 45.26 2.12 -2.52
N GLY A 100 44.15 2.79 -2.83
CA GLY A 100 43.75 3.15 -4.19
C GLY A 100 43.18 1.98 -5.02
N ALA A 101 42.99 0.80 -4.43
CA ALA A 101 42.44 -0.37 -5.13
C ALA A 101 40.92 -0.28 -5.36
N LEU A 102 40.24 0.61 -4.62
CA LEU A 102 38.81 0.86 -4.68
C LEU A 102 38.54 2.38 -4.72
N ASP A 103 38.86 3.03 -5.83
CA ASP A 103 38.54 4.45 -6.07
C ASP A 103 37.06 4.63 -6.49
N GLU A 104 36.60 5.88 -6.66
CA GLU A 104 35.19 6.17 -7.01
C GLU A 104 34.77 5.52 -8.34
N ALA A 105 35.65 5.56 -9.34
CA ALA A 105 35.46 4.91 -10.62
C ALA A 105 35.36 3.39 -10.48
N GLY A 106 36.24 2.80 -9.66
CA GLY A 106 36.20 1.39 -9.30
C GLY A 106 34.88 0.99 -8.66
N ILE A 107 34.34 1.80 -7.73
CA ILE A 107 33.05 1.56 -7.06
C ILE A 107 31.91 1.62 -8.07
N ARG A 108 31.88 2.61 -8.98
CA ARG A 108 30.88 2.70 -10.06
C ARG A 108 30.90 1.45 -10.94
N ALA A 109 32.08 0.95 -11.29
CA ALA A 109 32.23 -0.31 -12.04
C ALA A 109 31.76 -1.55 -11.25
N ARG A 110 31.86 -1.57 -9.92
CA ARG A 110 31.23 -2.63 -9.09
C ARG A 110 29.71 -2.51 -9.11
N ILE A 111 29.19 -1.30 -8.93
CA ILE A 111 27.75 -1.01 -8.93
C ILE A 111 27.14 -1.41 -10.26
N ASP A 112 27.76 -1.06 -11.39
CA ASP A 112 27.28 -1.43 -12.71
C ASP A 112 27.30 -2.96 -12.93
N ARG A 113 28.35 -3.64 -12.43
CA ARG A 113 28.41 -5.10 -12.42
C ARG A 113 27.37 -5.74 -11.49
N ILE A 114 26.91 -5.08 -10.44
CA ILE A 114 25.80 -5.57 -9.59
C ILE A 114 24.44 -5.30 -10.27
N GLY A 115 24.32 -4.16 -10.93
CA GLY A 115 23.12 -3.65 -11.59
C GLY A 115 22.62 -2.36 -10.93
N GLN A 116 22.36 -1.33 -11.75
CA GLN A 116 21.93 0.00 -11.26
C GLN A 116 20.58 -0.05 -10.52
N THR A 117 19.61 -0.80 -11.05
CA THR A 117 18.28 -0.93 -10.42
C THR A 117 18.34 -1.68 -9.10
N GLU A 118 19.13 -2.75 -9.04
CA GLU A 118 19.38 -3.53 -7.83
C GLU A 118 20.06 -2.65 -6.77
N PHE A 119 21.01 -1.80 -7.20
CA PHE A 119 21.71 -0.89 -6.29
C PHE A 119 20.81 0.23 -5.75
N ASP A 120 19.83 0.69 -6.53
CA ASP A 120 18.79 1.60 -6.03
C ASP A 120 17.89 0.97 -4.96
N GLU A 121 17.55 -0.32 -5.09
CA GLU A 121 16.89 -1.06 -4.01
C GLU A 121 17.79 -1.09 -2.77
N ILE A 122 19.06 -1.44 -2.93
CA ILE A 122 20.03 -1.53 -1.85
C ILE A 122 20.13 -0.19 -1.11
N ARG A 123 20.40 0.90 -1.84
CA ARG A 123 20.46 2.28 -1.31
C ARG A 123 19.21 2.63 -0.52
N ARG A 124 18.03 2.25 -1.03
CA ARG A 124 16.75 2.48 -0.36
C ARG A 124 16.58 1.64 0.90
N VAL A 125 16.91 0.35 0.85
CA VAL A 125 16.80 -0.57 1.98
C VAL A 125 17.67 -0.05 3.13
N LEU A 126 18.94 0.25 2.85
CA LEU A 126 19.89 0.77 3.84
C LEU A 126 19.44 2.10 4.43
N ARG A 127 18.95 3.04 3.60
CA ARG A 127 18.38 4.31 4.08
C ARG A 127 17.12 4.11 4.93
N SER A 128 16.24 3.17 4.53
CA SER A 128 14.97 2.92 5.24
C SER A 128 15.14 2.20 6.58
N ASP A 129 16.23 1.45 6.71
CA ASP A 129 16.61 0.72 7.92
C ASP A 129 17.59 1.54 8.79
N ASP A 130 17.89 2.79 8.40
CA ASP A 130 18.76 3.74 9.13
C ASP A 130 20.19 3.21 9.34
N LEU A 131 20.77 2.67 8.26
CA LEU A 131 22.09 2.04 8.24
C LEU A 131 23.20 2.91 7.58
N LEU A 132 22.84 4.02 6.92
CA LEU A 132 23.82 4.84 6.20
C LEU A 132 24.28 6.05 7.03
N LEU A 133 25.58 6.24 7.16
CA LEU A 133 26.17 7.44 7.76
C LEU A 133 26.32 8.57 6.72
N PRO A 134 26.10 9.86 7.06
CA PRO A 134 26.41 10.97 6.16
C PRO A 134 27.89 10.99 5.75
N PRO A 135 28.24 11.30 4.49
CA PRO A 135 27.40 11.88 3.43
C PRO A 135 26.50 10.91 2.64
N ALA A 136 26.48 9.60 2.97
CA ALA A 136 25.68 8.57 2.28
C ALA A 136 25.90 8.54 0.75
N ASP A 137 27.16 8.71 0.34
CA ASP A 137 27.63 8.59 -1.03
C ASP A 137 27.69 7.12 -1.48
N ASP A 138 27.99 6.87 -2.76
CA ASP A 138 28.06 5.52 -3.31
C ASP A 138 29.08 4.63 -2.61
N ALA A 139 30.15 5.22 -2.06
CA ALA A 139 31.17 4.49 -1.34
C ALA A 139 30.67 4.00 0.03
N GLU A 140 29.96 4.84 0.79
CA GLU A 140 29.33 4.44 2.04
C GLU A 140 28.22 3.41 1.78
N VAL A 141 27.40 3.61 0.74
CA VAL A 141 26.33 2.66 0.37
C VAL A 141 26.92 1.30 -0.03
N TYR A 142 27.97 1.27 -0.85
CA TYR A 142 28.64 0.03 -1.25
C TYR A 142 29.28 -0.69 -0.05
N THR A 143 29.93 0.06 0.84
CA THR A 143 30.59 -0.50 2.03
C THR A 143 29.58 -1.17 2.96
N GLU A 144 28.51 -0.45 3.31
CA GLU A 144 27.45 -0.97 4.18
C GLU A 144 26.70 -2.13 3.50
N PHE A 145 26.47 -2.06 2.18
CA PHE A 145 25.87 -3.15 1.43
C PHE A 145 26.71 -4.42 1.48
N ALA A 146 28.02 -4.31 1.21
CA ALA A 146 28.93 -5.45 1.23
C ALA A 146 28.99 -6.10 2.62
N ALA A 147 29.10 -5.29 3.67
CA ALA A 147 29.11 -5.77 5.05
C ALA A 147 27.79 -6.44 5.45
N LEU A 148 26.65 -5.83 5.13
CA LEU A 148 25.34 -6.40 5.44
C LEU A 148 25.06 -7.67 4.63
N LEU A 149 25.40 -7.71 3.34
CA LEU A 149 25.16 -8.89 2.51
C LEU A 149 25.99 -10.08 2.98
N LEU A 150 27.28 -9.88 3.29
CA LEU A 150 28.15 -10.92 3.82
C LEU A 150 27.68 -11.39 5.20
N GLU A 151 27.26 -10.47 6.07
CA GLU A 151 26.70 -10.82 7.38
C GLU A 151 25.44 -11.70 7.22
N LEU A 152 24.49 -11.29 6.37
CA LEU A 152 23.29 -12.09 6.13
C LEU A 152 23.62 -13.43 5.47
N HIS A 153 24.56 -13.47 4.54
CA HIS A 153 24.97 -14.71 3.87
C HIS A 153 25.54 -15.75 4.84
N HIS A 154 26.33 -15.33 5.83
CA HIS A 154 26.96 -16.25 6.77
C HIS A 154 26.09 -16.57 8.00
N PHE A 155 25.34 -15.59 8.52
CA PHE A 155 24.62 -15.74 9.79
C PHE A 155 23.11 -15.93 9.64
N ALA A 156 22.51 -15.49 8.53
CA ALA A 156 21.06 -15.60 8.32
C ALA A 156 20.68 -15.72 6.82
N PRO A 157 21.09 -16.79 6.11
CA PRO A 157 20.93 -16.89 4.66
C PRO A 157 19.48 -16.71 4.18
N ARG A 158 18.51 -17.17 5.01
CA ARG A 158 17.07 -17.07 4.75
C ARG A 158 16.57 -15.61 4.65
N LEU A 159 17.30 -14.66 5.24
CA LEU A 159 16.93 -13.24 5.24
C LEU A 159 17.44 -12.48 4.01
N VAL A 160 18.38 -13.02 3.24
CA VAL A 160 18.95 -12.34 2.05
C VAL A 160 17.85 -12.02 1.03
N ALA A 161 17.13 -13.05 0.56
CA ALA A 161 16.06 -12.89 -0.43
C ALA A 161 14.88 -12.03 0.07
N ARG A 162 14.70 -11.92 1.40
CA ARG A 162 13.67 -11.04 2.00
C ARG A 162 14.17 -9.60 2.14
N THR A 163 15.48 -9.41 2.26
CA THR A 163 16.12 -8.10 2.44
C THR A 163 16.32 -7.39 1.11
N PHE A 164 16.84 -8.11 0.12
CA PHE A 164 17.11 -7.64 -1.24
C PHE A 164 16.36 -8.52 -2.26
N PRO A 165 15.02 -8.42 -2.35
CA PRO A 165 14.22 -9.28 -3.22
C PRO A 165 14.49 -9.08 -4.72
N THR A 166 15.07 -7.95 -5.15
CA THR A 166 15.45 -7.73 -6.56
C THR A 166 16.81 -8.32 -6.93
N LEU A 167 17.66 -8.60 -5.92
CA LEU A 167 18.99 -9.20 -6.10
C LEU A 167 18.90 -10.72 -6.30
N ARG A 168 18.38 -11.14 -7.46
CA ARG A 168 18.12 -12.56 -7.79
C ARG A 168 19.38 -13.41 -7.82
N ASP A 169 20.42 -12.91 -8.49
CA ASP A 169 21.72 -13.56 -8.53
C ASP A 169 22.60 -12.99 -7.41
N THR A 170 22.32 -13.45 -6.19
CA THR A 170 23.14 -13.11 -5.03
C THR A 170 24.60 -13.56 -5.24
N SER A 171 24.84 -14.65 -5.99
CA SER A 171 26.19 -15.14 -6.28
C SER A 171 26.99 -14.12 -7.07
N ARG A 172 26.39 -13.48 -8.08
CA ARG A 172 27.05 -12.39 -8.84
C ARG A 172 27.50 -11.26 -7.92
N ALA A 173 26.65 -10.79 -7.01
CA ALA A 173 27.03 -9.75 -6.05
C ALA A 173 28.13 -10.22 -5.08
N LEU A 174 28.04 -11.46 -4.59
CA LEU A 174 29.06 -12.05 -3.72
C LEU A 174 30.41 -12.21 -4.44
N VAL A 175 30.43 -12.52 -5.73
CA VAL A 175 31.66 -12.59 -6.55
C VAL A 175 32.29 -11.20 -6.69
N VAL A 176 31.47 -10.17 -6.96
CA VAL A 176 31.95 -8.78 -7.04
C VAL A 176 32.57 -8.34 -5.72
N ILE A 177 31.89 -8.58 -4.59
CA ILE A 177 32.37 -8.23 -3.25
C ILE A 177 33.58 -9.07 -2.84
N GLY A 178 33.58 -10.36 -3.18
CA GLY A 178 34.69 -11.28 -2.87
C GLY A 178 36.00 -10.91 -3.56
N GLY A 179 35.95 -10.14 -4.65
CA GLY A 179 37.13 -9.54 -5.27
C GLY A 179 37.73 -8.37 -4.46
N ASP A 180 36.96 -7.76 -3.57
CA ASP A 180 37.39 -6.63 -2.74
C ASP A 180 37.72 -7.05 -1.29
N VAL A 181 37.12 -8.14 -0.77
CA VAL A 181 37.27 -8.62 0.62
C VAL A 181 37.31 -10.15 0.71
N ASP A 182 38.29 -10.71 1.43
CA ASP A 182 38.30 -12.12 1.82
C ASP A 182 37.38 -12.37 3.04
N ALA A 183 36.09 -12.57 2.75
CA ALA A 183 35.07 -12.77 3.78
C ALA A 183 35.32 -14.01 4.65
N ARG A 184 35.89 -15.09 4.10
CA ARG A 184 36.11 -16.34 4.85
C ARG A 184 37.23 -16.17 5.88
N ALA A 185 38.33 -15.54 5.49
CA ALA A 185 39.42 -15.23 6.40
C ALA A 185 38.96 -14.30 7.54
N LEU A 186 38.18 -13.25 7.22
CA LEU A 186 37.65 -12.34 8.24
C LEU A 186 36.66 -13.04 9.19
N LEU A 187 35.78 -13.91 8.68
CA LEU A 187 34.82 -14.63 9.49
C LEU A 187 35.51 -15.50 10.54
N ALA A 188 36.55 -16.24 10.13
CA ALA A 188 37.36 -17.08 11.00
C ALA A 188 38.13 -16.25 12.04
N ALA A 189 38.74 -15.14 11.62
CA ALA A 189 39.53 -14.27 12.50
C ALA A 189 38.67 -13.58 13.58
N CYS A 190 37.39 -13.32 13.30
CA CYS A 190 36.49 -12.60 14.21
C CYS A 190 35.69 -13.52 15.17
N ARG A 191 35.87 -14.84 15.11
CA ARG A 191 35.07 -15.80 15.89
C ARG A 191 35.39 -15.69 17.38
N PRO A 192 34.41 -15.36 18.24
CA PRO A 192 34.59 -15.40 19.69
C PRO A 192 34.82 -16.82 20.17
N GLU A 193 35.69 -16.99 21.19
CA GLU A 193 35.86 -18.28 21.86
C GLU A 193 34.52 -18.77 22.43
N GLY A 194 34.17 -20.04 22.15
CA GLY A 194 32.90 -20.63 22.57
C GLY A 194 31.68 -20.31 21.70
N ALA A 195 31.84 -19.55 20.61
CA ALA A 195 30.76 -19.34 19.63
C ALA A 195 30.53 -20.61 18.79
N ALA A 196 29.28 -21.08 18.72
CA ALA A 196 28.87 -22.19 17.86
C ALA A 196 28.96 -21.80 16.38
N ASP A 197 29.21 -22.76 15.49
CA ASP A 197 29.26 -22.47 14.05
C ASP A 197 27.88 -22.08 13.52
N PRO A 198 27.77 -21.04 12.65
CA PRO A 198 26.48 -20.56 12.16
C PRO A 198 25.73 -21.62 11.32
N THR A 199 26.46 -22.57 10.73
CA THR A 199 25.94 -23.66 9.90
C THR A 199 25.41 -24.86 10.69
N ASP A 200 25.71 -24.96 12.00
CA ASP A 200 25.31 -26.08 12.86
C ASP A 200 23.98 -25.85 13.59
N ALA A 201 23.29 -24.73 13.32
CA ALA A 201 21.90 -24.61 13.71
C ALA A 201 21.12 -25.70 12.95
N PRO A 202 20.57 -26.72 13.64
CA PRO A 202 19.83 -27.77 12.95
C PRO A 202 18.75 -27.08 12.12
N LEU A 203 18.54 -27.55 10.89
CA LEU A 203 17.30 -27.30 10.16
C LEU A 203 16.18 -27.84 11.05
N SER A 204 15.70 -27.01 11.98
CA SER A 204 14.62 -27.33 12.88
C SER A 204 13.50 -27.81 11.99
N ARG A 205 13.14 -29.09 12.12
CA ARG A 205 11.83 -29.59 11.65
C ARG A 205 10.84 -28.51 12.04
N GLU A 206 10.08 -27.97 11.09
CA GLU A 206 8.98 -27.03 11.37
C GLU A 206 8.26 -27.57 12.61
N SER A 207 8.56 -27.01 13.77
CA SER A 207 7.97 -27.50 15.00
C SER A 207 6.51 -27.11 14.89
N THR A 208 5.67 -28.10 15.15
CA THR A 208 4.26 -28.11 14.77
C THR A 208 3.38 -27.42 15.80
N THR A 209 3.96 -26.57 16.65
CA THR A 209 3.28 -26.06 17.86
C THR A 209 3.39 -24.54 17.96
N PRO A 210 2.58 -23.80 17.18
CA PRO A 210 2.57 -22.35 17.29
C PRO A 210 1.86 -21.93 18.58
N THR A 211 2.64 -21.49 19.56
CA THR A 211 2.15 -20.72 20.71
C THR A 211 1.69 -19.35 20.20
N TYR A 212 0.42 -19.21 19.81
CA TYR A 212 -0.20 -17.88 19.64
C TYR A 212 -1.64 -17.88 20.17
N SER A 213 -1.84 -18.55 21.29
CA SER A 213 -2.91 -18.26 22.26
C SER A 213 -2.63 -18.97 23.58
N ALA A 214 -1.39 -18.90 24.07
CA ALA A 214 -1.17 -19.20 25.48
C ALA A 214 -1.70 -18.01 26.31
N LEU A 215 -3.00 -18.03 26.65
CA LEU A 215 -3.24 -18.05 28.09
C LEU A 215 -2.37 -19.21 28.58
N PRO A 216 -1.44 -18.98 29.53
CA PRO A 216 -0.50 -20.01 29.99
C PRO A 216 -1.30 -21.30 30.11
N ALA A 217 -0.83 -22.41 29.53
CA ALA A 217 -1.56 -23.67 29.51
C ALA A 217 -2.25 -23.82 30.87
N LEU A 218 -3.54 -23.48 30.89
CA LEU A 218 -4.35 -23.66 32.06
C LEU A 218 -4.73 -25.14 31.95
N ASP A 219 -3.72 -25.99 32.11
CA ASP A 219 -3.86 -27.37 32.57
C ASP A 219 -4.52 -27.41 33.97
N VAL A 220 -4.89 -26.24 34.50
CA VAL A 220 -5.63 -26.00 35.73
C VAL A 220 -7.01 -25.36 35.48
N LEU A 221 -7.58 -25.39 34.26
CA LEU A 221 -9.02 -25.14 34.14
C LEU A 221 -9.77 -26.37 34.70
N PRO A 222 -10.63 -26.20 35.72
CA PRO A 222 -11.31 -27.32 36.35
C PRO A 222 -12.11 -28.16 35.34
N ALA A 223 -12.12 -29.49 35.52
CA ALA A 223 -12.81 -30.45 34.64
C ALA A 223 -14.30 -30.12 34.39
N PHE A 224 -14.95 -29.36 35.28
CA PHE A 224 -16.35 -28.92 35.14
C PHE A 224 -16.59 -27.91 34.00
N LEU A 225 -15.54 -27.26 33.48
CA LEU A 225 -15.64 -26.38 32.30
C LEU A 225 -15.47 -27.14 30.98
N SER A 226 -14.98 -28.39 31.01
CA SER A 226 -14.85 -29.23 29.82
C SER A 226 -16.21 -29.82 29.44
N ARG A 227 -16.57 -29.77 28.16
CA ARG A 227 -17.80 -30.40 27.62
C ARG A 227 -17.63 -31.88 27.26
N ARG A 228 -16.44 -32.44 27.48
CA ARG A 228 -16.19 -33.86 27.24
C ARG A 228 -16.89 -34.68 28.31
N ALA A 229 -17.53 -35.76 27.89
CA ALA A 229 -18.12 -36.68 28.84
C ALA A 229 -17.00 -37.34 29.66
N THR A 230 -17.10 -37.22 30.97
CA THR A 230 -16.29 -37.96 31.94
C THR A 230 -17.04 -39.18 32.49
N THR A 231 -18.35 -39.26 32.24
CA THR A 231 -19.23 -40.35 32.70
C THR A 231 -19.99 -40.98 31.54
N VAL A 232 -20.32 -42.28 31.68
CA VAL A 232 -21.08 -43.05 30.68
C VAL A 232 -22.47 -42.43 30.42
N THR A 233 -23.14 -41.93 31.46
CA THR A 233 -24.44 -41.23 31.35
C THR A 233 -24.31 -39.89 30.61
N GLY A 234 -23.20 -39.17 30.80
CA GLY A 234 -22.87 -37.96 30.04
C GLY A 234 -22.62 -38.27 28.56
N ALA A 235 -21.92 -39.36 28.25
CA ALA A 235 -21.68 -39.83 26.89
C ALA A 235 -22.99 -40.19 26.18
N GLN A 236 -23.91 -40.92 26.85
CA GLN A 236 -25.23 -41.24 26.31
C GLN A 236 -26.05 -39.98 25.97
N LYS A 237 -26.05 -38.96 26.85
CA LYS A 237 -26.72 -37.68 26.59
C LYS A 237 -26.17 -36.98 25.34
N LEU A 238 -24.85 -37.01 25.14
CA LEU A 238 -24.21 -36.41 23.96
C LEU A 238 -24.53 -37.18 22.67
N VAL A 239 -24.65 -38.51 22.74
CA VAL A 239 -25.10 -39.34 21.60
C VAL A 239 -26.54 -38.98 21.20
N VAL A 240 -27.46 -38.88 22.16
CA VAL A 240 -28.86 -38.44 21.89
C VAL A 240 -28.90 -37.02 21.33
N GLN A 241 -28.06 -36.12 21.84
CA GLN A 241 -27.93 -34.78 21.25
C GLN A 241 -27.38 -34.80 19.83
N ALA A 242 -26.47 -35.72 19.52
CA ALA A 242 -25.93 -35.88 18.18
C ALA A 242 -27.00 -36.39 17.20
N GLU A 243 -27.82 -37.36 17.60
CA GLU A 243 -28.95 -37.86 16.81
C GLU A 243 -29.99 -36.76 16.54
N LYS A 244 -30.36 -36.00 17.57
CA LYS A 244 -31.26 -34.85 17.41
C LYS A 244 -30.66 -33.80 16.46
N ALA A 245 -29.38 -33.46 16.63
CA ALA A 245 -28.70 -32.53 15.75
C ALA A 245 -28.64 -33.03 14.30
N ARG A 246 -28.41 -34.33 14.09
CA ARG A 246 -28.42 -34.97 12.77
C ARG A 246 -29.80 -34.91 12.12
N ALA A 247 -30.87 -35.15 12.88
CA ALA A 247 -32.26 -35.01 12.41
C ALA A 247 -32.61 -33.57 12.02
N GLU A 248 -32.04 -32.58 12.71
CA GLU A 248 -32.15 -31.15 12.35
C GLU A 248 -31.25 -30.78 11.14
N GLY A 249 -30.49 -31.73 10.59
CA GLY A 249 -29.55 -31.55 9.48
C GLY A 249 -28.22 -30.92 9.87
N ASN A 250 -27.85 -30.90 11.15
CA ASN A 250 -26.64 -30.30 11.71
C ASN A 250 -25.52 -31.33 11.97
N HIS A 251 -24.84 -31.76 10.90
CA HIS A 251 -23.78 -32.78 10.97
C HIS A 251 -22.55 -32.33 11.76
N VAL A 252 -22.21 -31.03 11.76
CA VAL A 252 -21.08 -30.51 12.55
C VAL A 252 -21.34 -30.66 14.05
N ARG A 253 -22.53 -30.29 14.51
CA ARG A 253 -22.90 -30.46 15.92
C ARG A 253 -22.98 -31.94 16.29
N ALA A 254 -23.50 -32.79 15.40
CA ALA A 254 -23.52 -34.23 15.62
C ALA A 254 -22.10 -34.80 15.78
N ALA A 255 -21.19 -34.52 14.85
CA ALA A 255 -19.80 -34.96 14.89
C ALA A 255 -19.06 -34.49 16.15
N LEU A 256 -19.19 -33.21 16.52
CA LEU A 256 -18.53 -32.66 17.72
C LEU A 256 -19.07 -33.23 19.04
N SER A 257 -20.38 -33.51 19.11
CA SER A 257 -21.00 -34.16 20.26
C SER A 257 -20.54 -35.62 20.40
N LEU A 258 -20.44 -36.36 19.29
CA LEU A 258 -19.93 -37.73 19.28
C LEU A 258 -18.46 -37.79 19.68
N LEU A 259 -17.62 -36.91 19.14
CA LEU A 259 -16.20 -36.81 19.54
C LEU A 259 -16.04 -36.47 21.03
N ALA A 260 -16.92 -35.62 21.57
CA ALA A 260 -16.94 -35.29 23.00
C ALA A 260 -17.42 -36.45 23.89
N ALA A 261 -18.14 -37.43 23.33
CA ALA A 261 -18.62 -38.62 24.04
C ALA A 261 -17.59 -39.76 24.09
N MET A 262 -16.61 -39.78 23.18
CA MET A 262 -15.63 -40.86 23.05
C MET A 262 -14.79 -41.14 24.32
N PRO A 263 -14.29 -40.14 25.08
CA PRO A 263 -13.42 -40.41 26.22
C PRO A 263 -14.05 -41.23 27.35
N ALA A 264 -15.38 -41.21 27.48
CA ALA A 264 -16.13 -41.98 28.48
C ALA A 264 -16.83 -43.23 27.91
N ALA A 265 -16.52 -43.61 26.67
CA ALA A 265 -17.05 -44.80 26.01
C ALA A 265 -16.00 -45.94 26.03
N GLY A 266 -16.45 -47.20 26.15
CA GLY A 266 -15.58 -48.38 26.02
C GLY A 266 -15.02 -48.55 24.60
N GLU A 267 -13.95 -49.35 24.43
CA GLU A 267 -13.20 -49.47 23.17
C GLU A 267 -14.08 -49.80 21.94
N ASP A 268 -14.94 -50.83 22.04
CA ASP A 268 -15.89 -51.19 20.98
C ASP A 268 -16.86 -50.06 20.62
N GLN A 269 -17.26 -49.29 21.63
CA GLN A 269 -18.16 -48.16 21.44
C GLN A 269 -17.44 -46.95 20.83
N GLN A 270 -16.16 -46.73 21.15
CA GLN A 270 -15.34 -45.69 20.51
C GLN A 270 -15.17 -45.94 19.02
N VAL A 271 -14.96 -47.19 18.59
CA VAL A 271 -14.90 -47.57 17.17
C VAL A 271 -16.22 -47.23 16.46
N LYS A 272 -17.36 -47.58 17.06
CA LYS A 272 -18.70 -47.25 16.53
C LYS A 272 -18.95 -45.74 16.45
N LEU A 273 -18.59 -44.98 17.49
CA LEU A 273 -18.73 -43.53 17.52
C LEU A 273 -17.85 -42.86 16.47
N ARG A 274 -16.61 -43.32 16.29
CA ARG A 274 -15.69 -42.80 15.26
C ARG A 274 -16.23 -43.03 13.85
N ALA A 275 -16.81 -44.20 13.58
CA ALA A 275 -17.47 -44.49 12.31
C ALA A 275 -18.72 -43.62 12.07
N GLN A 276 -19.45 -43.23 13.13
CA GLN A 276 -20.56 -42.28 13.01
C GLN A 276 -20.08 -40.85 12.73
N VAL A 277 -19.00 -40.40 13.37
CA VAL A 277 -18.37 -39.10 13.09
C VAL A 277 -17.94 -39.04 11.62
N GLN A 278 -17.30 -40.09 11.12
CA GLN A 278 -16.88 -40.15 9.72
C GLN A 278 -18.07 -40.01 8.76
N ARG A 279 -19.17 -40.75 9.01
CA ARG A 279 -20.41 -40.63 8.23
C ARG A 279 -21.01 -39.23 8.24
N ASP A 280 -21.01 -38.55 9.39
CA ASP A 280 -21.50 -37.18 9.49
C ASP A 280 -20.61 -36.19 8.72
N LEU A 281 -19.28 -36.39 8.72
CA LEU A 281 -18.35 -35.57 7.94
C LEU A 281 -18.41 -35.88 6.43
N ASP A 282 -18.62 -37.13 6.04
CA ASP A 282 -18.89 -37.54 4.64
C ASP A 282 -20.16 -36.88 4.12
N ALA A 283 -21.24 -36.90 4.91
CA ALA A 283 -22.49 -36.24 4.57
C ALA A 283 -22.32 -34.72 4.41
N LEU A 284 -21.52 -34.09 5.29
CA LEU A 284 -21.15 -32.68 5.14
C LEU A 284 -20.37 -32.44 3.84
N GLY A 285 -19.39 -33.30 3.53
CA GLY A 285 -18.60 -33.22 2.30
C GLY A 285 -19.44 -33.33 1.03
N ALA A 286 -20.35 -34.29 0.96
CA ALA A 286 -21.27 -34.44 -0.17
C ALA A 286 -22.18 -33.21 -0.37
N ARG A 287 -22.64 -32.60 0.74
CA ARG A 287 -23.42 -31.36 0.70
C ARG A 287 -22.60 -30.16 0.23
N LEU A 288 -21.31 -30.10 0.59
CA LEU A 288 -20.38 -29.07 0.10
C LEU A 288 -20.14 -29.21 -1.40
N ASP A 289 -19.91 -30.44 -1.89
CA ASP A 289 -19.71 -30.69 -3.32
C ASP A 289 -20.95 -30.26 -4.12
N SER A 290 -22.15 -30.59 -3.65
CA SER A 290 -23.41 -30.12 -4.23
C SER A 290 -23.51 -28.58 -4.26
N ALA A 291 -23.08 -27.90 -3.19
CA ALA A 291 -23.06 -26.44 -3.13
C ALA A 291 -22.06 -25.77 -4.10
N LEU A 292 -21.06 -26.53 -4.59
CA LEU A 292 -20.00 -26.05 -5.49
C LEU A 292 -20.28 -26.34 -6.98
N VAL A 293 -21.37 -27.06 -7.30
CA VAL A 293 -21.81 -27.28 -8.69
C VAL A 293 -22.17 -25.94 -9.33
N GLY A 294 -21.61 -25.65 -10.51
CA GLY A 294 -21.85 -24.41 -11.23
C GLY A 294 -23.25 -24.33 -11.84
N PRO A 295 -23.75 -23.10 -12.12
CA PRO A 295 -25.02 -22.95 -12.83
C PRO A 295 -24.92 -23.57 -14.23
N GLY A 296 -25.80 -24.54 -14.53
CA GLY A 296 -25.81 -25.27 -15.80
C GLY A 296 -24.81 -26.44 -15.89
N GLU A 297 -24.07 -26.75 -14.83
CA GLU A 297 -23.18 -27.92 -14.75
C GLU A 297 -23.89 -29.12 -14.10
N SER A 298 -23.62 -30.34 -14.57
CA SER A 298 -24.08 -31.58 -13.94
C SER A 298 -23.23 -31.92 -12.73
N ALA A 299 -23.84 -32.56 -11.72
CA ALA A 299 -23.13 -33.02 -10.51
C ALA A 299 -22.02 -34.05 -10.80
N GLU A 300 -22.10 -34.76 -11.94
CA GLU A 300 -21.13 -35.77 -12.36
C GLU A 300 -19.86 -35.19 -13.00
N SER A 301 -19.93 -34.02 -13.64
CA SER A 301 -18.78 -33.36 -14.26
C SER A 301 -18.01 -32.46 -13.29
N ALA A 302 -18.54 -32.23 -12.08
CA ALA A 302 -17.89 -31.45 -11.05
C ALA A 302 -16.79 -32.29 -10.34
N PRO A 303 -15.54 -31.80 -10.24
CA PRO A 303 -14.48 -32.47 -9.49
C PRO A 303 -14.87 -32.57 -8.01
N ARG A 304 -14.89 -33.80 -7.47
CA ARG A 304 -15.18 -34.05 -6.06
C ARG A 304 -13.98 -33.67 -5.20
N VAL A 305 -14.23 -33.03 -4.07
CA VAL A 305 -13.18 -32.63 -3.14
C VAL A 305 -13.09 -33.67 -2.03
N PRO A 306 -11.90 -34.19 -1.65
CA PRO A 306 -11.76 -35.24 -0.64
C PRO A 306 -11.92 -34.69 0.78
N TRP A 307 -13.11 -34.19 1.12
CA TRP A 307 -13.42 -33.48 2.36
C TRP A 307 -13.11 -34.28 3.63
N THR A 308 -13.53 -35.54 3.69
CA THR A 308 -13.54 -36.34 4.93
C THR A 308 -12.17 -36.54 5.54
N SER A 309 -11.18 -36.89 4.71
CA SER A 309 -9.78 -37.04 5.11
C SER A 309 -9.20 -35.77 5.74
N SER A 310 -9.74 -34.61 5.36
CA SER A 310 -9.26 -33.29 5.77
C SER A 310 -10.09 -32.67 6.91
N LEU A 311 -11.38 -33.00 7.03
CA LEU A 311 -12.26 -32.49 8.08
C LEU A 311 -12.13 -33.23 9.41
N MET A 312 -11.72 -34.51 9.39
CA MET A 312 -11.58 -35.32 10.60
C MET A 312 -10.49 -34.78 11.55
N PRO A 313 -9.26 -34.45 11.12
CA PRO A 313 -8.26 -33.82 12.00
C PRO A 313 -8.76 -32.50 12.58
N LEU A 314 -9.43 -31.67 11.77
CA LEU A 314 -9.99 -30.40 12.22
C LEU A 314 -11.09 -30.57 13.28
N ALA A 315 -11.97 -31.56 13.12
CA ALA A 315 -13.02 -31.87 14.07
C ALA A 315 -12.45 -32.44 15.38
N ALA A 316 -11.42 -33.27 15.31
CA ALA A 316 -10.70 -33.80 16.48
C ALA A 316 -10.07 -32.66 17.29
N THR A 317 -9.30 -31.78 16.65
CA THR A 317 -8.72 -30.59 17.30
C THR A 317 -9.81 -29.68 17.89
N ALA A 318 -10.92 -29.48 17.17
CA ALA A 318 -12.05 -28.71 17.69
C ALA A 318 -12.67 -29.32 18.94
N SER A 319 -12.69 -30.66 19.05
CA SER A 319 -13.17 -31.40 20.22
C SER A 319 -12.20 -31.33 21.39
N GLU A 320 -10.89 -31.41 21.13
CA GLU A 320 -9.83 -31.33 22.15
C GLU A 320 -9.82 -29.96 22.83
N ARG A 321 -10.10 -28.88 22.09
CA ARG A 321 -10.05 -27.50 22.59
C ARG A 321 -11.39 -26.96 23.12
N GLN A 322 -12.32 -27.85 23.50
CA GLN A 322 -13.69 -27.50 23.93
C GLN A 322 -13.80 -26.76 25.28
N ALA A 323 -12.71 -26.44 25.97
CA ALA A 323 -12.72 -25.57 27.15
C ALA A 323 -13.29 -24.16 26.84
N LEU A 324 -13.22 -23.72 25.58
CA LEU A 324 -13.86 -22.49 25.08
C LEU A 324 -15.23 -22.80 24.48
N ARG A 325 -16.25 -21.96 24.76
CA ARG A 325 -17.64 -22.16 24.30
C ARG A 325 -17.78 -22.37 22.78
N TYR A 326 -16.86 -21.83 21.97
CA TYR A 326 -16.73 -22.06 20.53
C TYR A 326 -15.27 -21.81 20.06
N PRO A 327 -14.42 -22.84 19.94
CA PRO A 327 -13.05 -22.69 19.40
C PRO A 327 -13.09 -22.31 17.91
N VAL A 328 -11.98 -21.78 17.37
CA VAL A 328 -11.91 -21.27 15.99
C VAL A 328 -12.18 -22.39 14.97
N GLU A 329 -11.69 -23.58 15.26
CA GLU A 329 -11.84 -24.82 14.50
C GLU A 329 -13.32 -25.21 14.37
N ALA A 330 -14.06 -25.16 15.48
CA ALA A 330 -15.51 -25.41 15.47
C ALA A 330 -16.26 -24.34 14.66
N ARG A 331 -15.90 -23.06 14.81
CA ARG A 331 -16.52 -21.97 14.02
C ARG A 331 -16.26 -22.13 12.52
N LEU A 332 -15.08 -22.59 12.13
CA LEU A 332 -14.75 -22.91 10.74
C LEU A 332 -15.68 -24.01 10.21
N LEU A 333 -15.81 -25.13 10.93
CA LEU A 333 -16.73 -26.22 10.55
C LEU A 333 -18.17 -25.73 10.41
N TYR A 334 -18.65 -24.89 11.34
CA TYR A 334 -19.98 -24.31 11.25
C TYR A 334 -20.18 -23.37 10.06
N ASP A 335 -19.13 -22.71 9.57
CA ASP A 335 -19.24 -21.92 8.34
C ASP A 335 -19.33 -22.80 7.10
N LEU A 336 -18.66 -23.95 7.06
CA LEU A 336 -18.85 -24.94 5.99
C LEU A 336 -20.29 -25.45 5.96
N GLN A 337 -20.82 -25.82 7.12
CA GLN A 337 -22.23 -26.21 7.29
C GLN A 337 -23.19 -25.10 6.84
N ARG A 338 -22.91 -23.84 7.16
CA ARG A 338 -23.72 -22.69 6.71
C ARG A 338 -23.67 -22.49 5.20
N ALA A 339 -22.55 -22.80 4.55
CA ALA A 339 -22.47 -22.79 3.10
C ALA A 339 -23.45 -23.80 2.48
N CYS A 340 -23.49 -25.03 3.01
CA CYS A 340 -24.46 -26.06 2.57
C CYS A 340 -25.91 -25.60 2.80
N VAL A 341 -26.22 -25.10 3.99
CA VAL A 341 -27.58 -24.63 4.31
C VAL A 341 -28.00 -23.44 3.43
N ALA A 342 -27.07 -22.53 3.11
CA ALA A 342 -27.34 -21.41 2.21
C ALA A 342 -27.60 -21.87 0.77
N HIS A 343 -26.99 -22.98 0.36
CA HIS A 343 -27.33 -23.64 -0.89
C HIS A 343 -28.71 -24.31 -0.77
N GLU A 344 -28.98 -25.15 0.22
CA GLU A 344 -30.22 -25.93 0.28
C GLU A 344 -31.50 -25.10 0.48
N ARG A 345 -31.42 -24.01 1.26
CA ARG A 345 -32.59 -23.21 1.65
C ARG A 345 -32.57 -21.87 0.93
N GLY A 346 -33.52 -21.66 0.02
CA GLY A 346 -33.71 -20.36 -0.62
C GLY A 346 -33.98 -19.27 0.41
N SER A 347 -33.50 -18.05 0.13
CA SER A 347 -33.89 -16.88 0.92
C SER A 347 -34.94 -16.05 0.22
N SER A 348 -35.86 -15.52 1.01
CA SER A 348 -36.91 -14.63 0.57
C SER A 348 -36.89 -13.34 1.39
N ALA A 349 -37.30 -12.23 0.79
CA ALA A 349 -37.55 -10.96 1.49
C ALA A 349 -39.05 -10.68 1.56
N VAL A 350 -39.49 -10.02 2.64
CA VAL A 350 -40.81 -9.39 2.70
C VAL A 350 -40.62 -7.90 2.56
N ASP A 351 -41.32 -7.28 1.61
CA ASP A 351 -41.20 -5.85 1.34
C ASP A 351 -42.58 -5.19 1.24
N LEU A 352 -43.11 -4.81 2.40
CA LEU A 352 -44.41 -4.16 2.52
C LEU A 352 -44.41 -2.74 1.92
N VAL A 353 -43.28 -2.01 2.03
CA VAL A 353 -43.16 -0.64 1.54
C VAL A 353 -43.21 -0.61 0.03
N THR A 354 -42.39 -1.44 -0.62
CA THR A 354 -42.34 -1.49 -2.08
C THR A 354 -43.63 -2.08 -2.64
N TRP A 355 -44.26 -3.05 -1.97
CA TRP A 355 -45.59 -3.54 -2.33
C TRP A 355 -46.61 -2.38 -2.36
N ALA A 356 -46.69 -1.60 -1.28
CA ALA A 356 -47.60 -0.45 -1.17
C ALA A 356 -47.32 0.62 -2.24
N LEU A 357 -46.05 1.02 -2.39
CA LEU A 357 -45.62 1.99 -3.41
C LEU A 357 -45.83 1.50 -4.85
N SER A 358 -45.81 0.19 -5.07
CA SER A 358 -46.08 -0.41 -6.38
C SER A 358 -47.57 -0.59 -6.68
N LEU A 359 -48.46 -0.18 -5.77
CA LEU A 359 -49.90 -0.40 -5.85
C LEU A 359 -50.25 -1.88 -6.08
N GLY A 360 -49.58 -2.77 -5.35
CA GLY A 360 -49.80 -4.22 -5.43
C GLY A 360 -49.20 -4.93 -6.64
N LYS A 361 -48.50 -4.23 -7.54
CA LYS A 361 -47.87 -4.84 -8.74
C LYS A 361 -46.69 -5.75 -8.42
N ARG A 362 -46.04 -5.57 -7.26
CA ARG A 362 -44.93 -6.42 -6.79
C ARG A 362 -45.40 -7.29 -5.63
N PRO A 363 -45.08 -8.58 -5.56
CA PRO A 363 -45.52 -9.46 -4.47
C PRO A 363 -44.86 -9.09 -3.13
N ILE A 364 -45.60 -9.28 -2.04
CA ILE A 364 -45.12 -9.01 -0.66
C ILE A 364 -43.91 -9.89 -0.33
N VAL A 365 -43.93 -11.17 -0.72
CA VAL A 365 -42.83 -12.12 -0.52
C VAL A 365 -42.08 -12.29 -1.85
N ARG A 366 -40.79 -11.97 -1.86
CA ARG A 366 -39.91 -12.04 -3.04
C ARG A 366 -38.81 -13.09 -2.83
N LYS A 367 -38.66 -14.04 -3.75
CA LYS A 367 -37.55 -14.99 -3.75
C LYS A 367 -36.27 -14.29 -4.20
N LEU A 368 -35.13 -14.59 -3.57
CA LEU A 368 -33.83 -13.95 -3.83
C LEU A 368 -32.80 -14.96 -4.39
N PRO A 369 -32.99 -15.47 -5.62
CA PRO A 369 -32.17 -16.56 -6.17
C PRO A 369 -30.69 -16.19 -6.31
N ALA A 370 -30.38 -14.96 -6.72
CA ALA A 370 -29.00 -14.48 -6.93
C ALA A 370 -28.15 -14.45 -5.64
N THR A 371 -28.79 -14.44 -4.46
CA THR A 371 -28.08 -14.39 -3.17
C THR A 371 -27.52 -15.75 -2.72
N ARG A 372 -27.96 -16.85 -3.35
CA ARG A 372 -27.58 -18.23 -2.99
C ARG A 372 -26.09 -18.46 -3.17
N ALA A 373 -25.59 -18.30 -4.41
CA ALA A 373 -24.17 -18.47 -4.74
C ALA A 373 -23.28 -17.53 -3.90
N LEU A 374 -23.74 -16.30 -3.67
CA LEU A 374 -23.00 -15.30 -2.90
C LEU A 374 -22.82 -15.69 -1.43
N LYS A 375 -23.87 -16.23 -0.80
CA LYS A 375 -23.79 -16.70 0.60
C LYS A 375 -22.85 -17.89 0.73
N VAL A 376 -22.87 -18.83 -0.21
CA VAL A 376 -21.92 -19.96 -0.27
C VAL A 376 -20.49 -19.45 -0.30
N ALA A 377 -20.15 -18.59 -1.27
CA ALA A 377 -18.83 -18.00 -1.41
C ALA A 377 -18.37 -17.27 -0.13
N ARG A 378 -19.27 -16.48 0.47
CA ARG A 378 -18.97 -15.73 1.70
C ARG A 378 -18.69 -16.64 2.90
N HIS A 379 -19.46 -17.72 3.09
CA HIS A 379 -19.23 -18.65 4.18
C HIS A 379 -17.92 -19.43 4.00
N LEU A 380 -17.61 -19.88 2.78
CA LEU A 380 -16.33 -20.53 2.47
C LEU A 380 -15.14 -19.59 2.66
N ARG A 381 -15.24 -18.31 2.24
CA ARG A 381 -14.19 -17.31 2.50
C ARG A 381 -14.02 -17.07 3.99
N SER A 382 -15.12 -17.02 4.75
CA SER A 382 -15.06 -16.89 6.20
C SER A 382 -14.39 -18.08 6.88
N ALA A 383 -14.57 -19.29 6.35
CA ALA A 383 -13.88 -20.50 6.80
C ALA A 383 -12.38 -20.43 6.49
N LEU A 384 -12.00 -20.05 5.26
CA LEU A 384 -10.59 -19.87 4.87
C LEU A 384 -9.88 -18.80 5.73
N GLN A 385 -10.54 -17.68 6.02
CA GLN A 385 -10.00 -16.64 6.89
C GLN A 385 -9.81 -17.11 8.34
N LYS A 386 -10.61 -18.06 8.83
CA LYS A 386 -10.43 -18.64 10.18
C LYS A 386 -9.28 -19.62 10.23
N LEU A 387 -8.95 -20.31 9.13
CA LEU A 387 -7.85 -21.27 9.04
C LEU A 387 -6.50 -20.66 9.45
N ARG A 388 -6.30 -19.35 9.27
CA ARG A 388 -5.06 -18.65 9.70
C ARG A 388 -4.84 -18.67 11.22
N HIS A 389 -5.90 -18.89 11.99
CA HIS A 389 -5.92 -18.95 13.45
C HIS A 389 -6.21 -20.35 13.98
N VAL A 390 -6.32 -21.35 13.09
CA VAL A 390 -6.47 -22.76 13.48
C VAL A 390 -5.10 -23.30 13.89
N GLU A 391 -5.06 -23.93 15.04
CA GLU A 391 -3.83 -24.57 15.56
C GLU A 391 -3.88 -26.06 15.27
N MET A 392 -3.12 -26.50 14.27
CA MET A 392 -3.02 -27.91 13.88
C MET A 392 -1.69 -28.18 13.16
N PRO A 393 -1.27 -29.44 12.98
CA PRO A 393 -0.04 -29.80 12.29
C PRO A 393 0.09 -29.12 10.91
N SER A 394 1.31 -28.71 10.54
CA SER A 394 1.55 -27.91 9.34
C SER A 394 1.14 -28.63 8.05
N ALA A 395 1.32 -29.96 7.99
CA ALA A 395 0.90 -30.80 6.87
C ALA A 395 -0.62 -30.78 6.67
N ASP A 396 -1.40 -31.05 7.72
CA ASP A 396 -2.87 -31.09 7.68
C ASP A 396 -3.45 -29.71 7.34
N ARG A 397 -2.89 -28.66 7.93
CA ARG A 397 -3.31 -27.27 7.65
C ARG A 397 -3.05 -26.89 6.20
N ARG A 398 -1.91 -27.30 5.60
CA ARG A 398 -1.60 -27.06 4.19
C ARG A 398 -2.59 -27.79 3.27
N LEU A 399 -2.97 -29.02 3.62
CA LEU A 399 -3.98 -29.78 2.88
C LEU A 399 -5.34 -29.06 2.92
N ILE A 400 -5.84 -28.73 4.12
CA ILE A 400 -7.12 -28.01 4.28
C ILE A 400 -7.07 -26.65 3.58
N ALA A 401 -5.96 -25.92 3.67
CA ALA A 401 -5.79 -24.64 2.98
C ALA A 401 -5.92 -24.80 1.45
N ARG A 402 -5.32 -25.85 0.88
CA ARG A 402 -5.41 -26.13 -0.56
C ARG A 402 -6.85 -26.41 -0.99
N LEU A 403 -7.56 -27.25 -0.24
CA LEU A 403 -8.96 -27.61 -0.53
C LEU A 403 -9.91 -26.42 -0.37
N LEU A 404 -9.79 -25.66 0.73
CA LEU A 404 -10.61 -24.47 0.97
C LEU A 404 -10.34 -23.37 -0.06
N ARG A 405 -9.08 -23.13 -0.46
CA ARG A 405 -8.77 -22.18 -1.54
C ARG A 405 -9.41 -22.60 -2.86
N MET A 406 -9.38 -23.89 -3.19
CA MET A 406 -10.05 -24.43 -4.37
C MET A 406 -11.57 -24.23 -4.31
N ALA A 407 -12.19 -24.57 -3.19
CA ALA A 407 -13.63 -24.41 -2.98
C ALA A 407 -14.07 -22.92 -3.01
N VAL A 408 -13.30 -22.03 -2.39
CA VAL A 408 -13.55 -20.58 -2.46
C VAL A 408 -13.48 -20.08 -3.90
N ARG A 409 -12.41 -20.43 -4.65
CA ARG A 409 -12.28 -20.04 -6.06
C ARG A 409 -13.47 -20.51 -6.89
N ARG A 410 -13.92 -21.75 -6.70
CA ARG A 410 -15.08 -22.30 -7.44
C ARG A 410 -16.38 -21.60 -7.06
N ALA A 411 -16.61 -21.35 -5.77
CA ALA A 411 -17.79 -20.62 -5.32
C ALA A 411 -17.81 -19.16 -5.84
N GLU A 412 -16.66 -18.48 -5.86
CA GLU A 412 -16.53 -17.14 -6.45
C GLU A 412 -16.79 -17.16 -7.97
N GLU A 413 -16.31 -18.18 -8.70
CA GLU A 413 -16.60 -18.34 -10.13
C GLU A 413 -18.09 -18.61 -10.38
N ASN A 414 -18.76 -19.38 -9.53
CA ASN A 414 -20.22 -19.60 -9.62
C ASN A 414 -21.00 -18.30 -9.42
N VAL A 415 -20.54 -17.42 -8.53
CA VAL A 415 -21.08 -16.05 -8.39
C VAL A 415 -20.89 -15.28 -9.70
N ARG A 416 -19.67 -15.26 -10.27
CA ARG A 416 -19.39 -14.55 -11.53
C ARG A 416 -20.24 -15.07 -12.69
N LYS A 417 -20.33 -16.38 -12.88
CA LYS A 417 -21.17 -17.01 -13.93
C LYS A 417 -22.64 -16.60 -13.82
N THR A 418 -23.14 -16.41 -12.60
CA THR A 418 -24.52 -15.97 -12.36
C THR A 418 -24.71 -14.47 -12.65
N LEU A 419 -23.73 -13.63 -12.30
CA LEU A 419 -23.84 -12.16 -12.38
C LEU A 419 -23.50 -11.58 -13.76
N ARG A 420 -22.47 -12.13 -14.45
CA ARG A 420 -21.99 -11.64 -15.75
C ARG A 420 -23.11 -11.40 -16.77
N PRO A 421 -23.96 -12.38 -17.11
CA PRO A 421 -24.98 -12.19 -18.16
C PRO A 421 -26.02 -11.13 -17.76
N VAL A 422 -26.35 -11.02 -16.48
CA VAL A 422 -27.30 -10.02 -15.97
C VAL A 422 -26.70 -8.61 -16.06
N LEU A 423 -25.43 -8.45 -15.66
CA LEU A 423 -24.72 -7.18 -15.74
C LEU A 423 -24.55 -6.74 -17.20
N GLU A 424 -24.06 -7.63 -18.07
CA GLU A 424 -23.89 -7.35 -19.51
C GLU A 424 -25.21 -6.97 -20.17
N GLY A 425 -26.25 -7.78 -19.99
CA GLY A 425 -27.58 -7.51 -20.55
C GLY A 425 -28.19 -6.20 -20.02
N THR A 426 -27.92 -5.84 -18.76
CA THR A 426 -28.39 -4.57 -18.20
C THR A 426 -27.65 -3.38 -18.82
N LEU A 427 -26.32 -3.46 -18.95
CA LEU A 427 -25.52 -2.39 -19.58
C LEU A 427 -25.95 -2.16 -21.04
N ASP A 428 -26.12 -3.23 -21.81
CA ASP A 428 -26.56 -3.16 -23.20
C ASP A 428 -28.00 -2.63 -23.33
N GLY A 429 -28.86 -2.96 -22.37
CA GLY A 429 -30.26 -2.53 -22.29
C GLY A 429 -30.45 -1.05 -21.95
N VAL A 430 -29.49 -0.43 -21.24
CA VAL A 430 -29.52 1.01 -20.90
C VAL A 430 -28.74 1.89 -21.88
N GLY A 431 -28.19 1.30 -22.95
CA GLY A 431 -27.45 2.01 -24.00
C GLY A 431 -25.95 2.17 -23.73
N LEU A 432 -25.39 1.51 -22.71
CA LEU A 432 -23.94 1.44 -22.46
C LEU A 432 -23.28 0.37 -23.35
N ARG A 433 -23.35 0.59 -24.67
CA ARG A 433 -22.81 -0.35 -25.67
C ARG A 433 -21.42 0.10 -26.14
N PRO A 434 -20.45 -0.81 -26.25
CA PRO A 434 -19.12 -0.49 -26.73
C PRO A 434 -19.13 -0.20 -28.23
N ALA A 435 -18.42 0.83 -28.68
CA ALA A 435 -18.30 1.20 -30.10
C ALA A 435 -16.94 0.84 -30.72
N SER A 436 -15.98 0.39 -29.91
CA SER A 436 -14.62 0.04 -30.35
C SER A 436 -14.08 -1.16 -29.56
N VAL A 437 -13.01 -1.79 -30.04
CA VAL A 437 -12.37 -2.92 -29.35
C VAL A 437 -11.90 -2.53 -27.93
N PRO A 438 -11.24 -1.37 -27.70
CA PRO A 438 -10.92 -0.92 -26.34
C PRO A 438 -12.15 -0.75 -25.45
N GLU A 439 -13.28 -0.30 -25.98
CA GLU A 439 -14.52 -0.19 -25.20
C GLU A 439 -15.14 -1.56 -24.89
N HIS A 440 -14.97 -2.57 -25.75
CA HIS A 440 -15.38 -3.95 -25.45
C HIS A 440 -14.58 -4.53 -24.28
N VAL A 441 -13.26 -4.31 -24.28
CA VAL A 441 -12.39 -4.68 -23.16
C VAL A 441 -12.78 -3.92 -21.90
N ALA A 442 -13.05 -2.62 -22.02
CA ALA A 442 -13.48 -1.78 -20.92
C ALA A 442 -14.82 -2.26 -20.32
N ARG A 443 -15.79 -2.70 -21.15
CA ARG A 443 -17.05 -3.31 -20.70
C ARG A 443 -16.79 -4.59 -19.90
N LYS A 444 -15.98 -5.52 -20.43
CA LYS A 444 -15.62 -6.76 -19.71
C LYS A 444 -14.96 -6.44 -18.37
N LYS A 445 -14.04 -5.47 -18.35
CA LYS A 445 -13.39 -4.98 -17.13
C LYS A 445 -14.39 -4.42 -16.12
N LEU A 446 -15.36 -3.61 -16.57
CA LEU A 446 -16.40 -3.06 -15.71
C LEU A 446 -17.20 -4.18 -15.04
N VAL A 447 -17.68 -5.16 -15.83
CA VAL A 447 -18.45 -6.30 -15.32
C VAL A 447 -17.64 -7.09 -14.30
N GLU A 448 -16.37 -7.37 -14.58
CA GLU A 448 -15.51 -8.08 -13.64
C GLU A 448 -15.21 -7.27 -12.37
N GLU A 449 -15.03 -5.96 -12.46
CA GLU A 449 -14.85 -5.09 -11.30
C GLU A 449 -16.11 -5.08 -10.41
N LEU A 450 -17.31 -5.03 -11.01
CA LEU A 450 -18.57 -5.12 -10.26
C LEU A 450 -18.73 -6.51 -9.60
N CYS A 451 -18.36 -7.59 -10.30
CA CYS A 451 -18.30 -8.93 -9.72
C CYS A 451 -17.30 -9.02 -8.55
N ASP A 452 -16.10 -8.43 -8.72
CA ASP A 452 -15.07 -8.36 -7.68
C ASP A 452 -15.62 -7.64 -6.43
N GLN A 453 -16.36 -6.54 -6.61
CA GLN A 453 -17.00 -5.81 -5.51
C GLN A 453 -18.09 -6.64 -4.81
N VAL A 454 -18.92 -7.36 -5.57
CA VAL A 454 -19.95 -8.25 -5.00
C VAL A 454 -19.31 -9.38 -4.20
N VAL A 455 -18.28 -10.04 -4.74
CA VAL A 455 -17.55 -11.10 -4.04
C VAL A 455 -16.90 -10.54 -2.77
N ALA A 456 -16.24 -9.39 -2.85
CA ALA A 456 -15.55 -8.76 -1.72
C ALA A 456 -16.52 -8.34 -0.60
N ARG A 457 -17.59 -7.62 -0.93
CA ARG A 457 -18.46 -6.92 0.04
C ARG A 457 -19.79 -7.63 0.31
N GLY A 458 -20.24 -8.49 -0.58
CA GLY A 458 -21.51 -9.22 -0.47
C GLY A 458 -22.73 -8.46 -0.99
N PHE A 459 -22.56 -7.29 -1.61
CA PHE A 459 -23.61 -6.52 -2.27
C PHE A 459 -23.01 -5.56 -3.29
N LEU A 460 -23.86 -5.03 -4.18
CA LEU A 460 -23.53 -3.94 -5.10
C LEU A 460 -24.43 -2.73 -4.82
N SER A 461 -23.96 -1.50 -4.99
CA SER A 461 -24.77 -0.26 -4.83
C SER A 461 -24.62 0.71 -6.00
N ILE A 462 -25.47 1.74 -6.06
CA ILE A 462 -25.37 2.79 -7.09
C ILE A 462 -24.03 3.52 -7.05
N GLY A 463 -23.50 3.83 -5.86
CA GLY A 463 -22.22 4.55 -5.73
C GLY A 463 -21.06 3.71 -6.28
N GLN A 464 -21.09 2.41 -6.01
CA GLN A 464 -20.14 1.43 -6.55
C GLN A 464 -20.22 1.31 -8.07
N LEU A 465 -21.42 1.21 -8.63
CA LEU A 465 -21.64 1.20 -10.07
C LEU A 465 -21.14 2.49 -10.73
N ARG A 466 -21.47 3.63 -10.14
CA ARG A 466 -21.01 4.94 -10.60
C ARG A 466 -19.50 5.05 -10.57
N ASP A 467 -18.86 4.74 -9.44
CA ASP A 467 -17.41 4.88 -9.27
C ASP A 467 -16.65 3.96 -10.23
N ALA A 468 -17.17 2.76 -10.47
CA ALA A 468 -16.64 1.85 -11.48
C ALA A 468 -16.77 2.46 -12.89
N LEU A 469 -17.95 2.97 -13.28
CA LEU A 469 -18.17 3.66 -14.57
C LEU A 469 -17.32 4.93 -14.74
N SER A 470 -17.16 5.72 -13.68
CA SER A 470 -16.34 6.95 -13.66
C SER A 470 -14.87 6.65 -13.96
N ARG A 471 -14.35 5.52 -13.48
CA ARG A 471 -12.96 5.09 -13.74
C ARG A 471 -12.80 4.28 -15.04
N ASN A 472 -13.88 3.70 -15.54
CA ASN A 472 -13.86 2.86 -16.74
C ASN A 472 -13.81 3.69 -18.03
N GLN A 473 -13.34 3.08 -19.13
CA GLN A 473 -13.33 3.74 -20.44
C GLN A 473 -14.64 3.62 -21.21
N LEU A 474 -15.56 2.73 -20.83
CA LEU A 474 -16.93 2.74 -21.35
C LEU A 474 -17.72 3.89 -20.69
N LYS A 475 -17.97 4.97 -21.45
CA LYS A 475 -18.60 6.20 -20.96
C LYS A 475 -20.03 6.33 -21.45
N MET A 476 -20.86 7.05 -20.69
CA MET A 476 -22.22 7.41 -21.10
C MET A 476 -22.19 8.46 -22.22
N GLY A 477 -23.14 8.40 -23.14
CA GLY A 477 -23.43 9.51 -24.05
C GLY A 477 -24.04 10.71 -23.31
N ASP A 478 -24.04 11.87 -23.96
CA ASP A 478 -24.80 13.03 -23.49
C ASP A 478 -26.30 12.73 -23.49
N VAL A 479 -27.03 13.40 -22.59
CA VAL A 479 -28.48 13.29 -22.48
C VAL A 479 -29.11 13.89 -23.73
N ALA A 480 -29.74 13.05 -24.56
CA ALA A 480 -30.16 13.44 -25.91
C ALA A 480 -31.53 14.13 -25.92
N HIS A 481 -32.41 13.79 -24.97
CA HIS A 481 -33.81 14.26 -24.96
C HIS A 481 -34.28 14.72 -23.56
N PRO A 482 -35.17 15.73 -23.46
CA PRO A 482 -35.71 16.18 -22.17
C PRO A 482 -36.41 15.08 -21.36
N ARG A 483 -36.95 14.05 -22.03
CA ARG A 483 -37.56 12.89 -21.36
C ARG A 483 -36.55 12.06 -20.56
N GLU A 484 -35.29 12.04 -20.96
CA GLU A 484 -34.20 11.35 -20.23
C GLU A 484 -33.86 12.09 -18.93
N LEU A 485 -33.99 13.42 -18.88
CA LEU A 485 -33.82 14.18 -17.62
C LEU A 485 -34.87 13.81 -16.57
N VAL A 486 -36.10 13.52 -17.00
CA VAL A 486 -37.18 13.09 -16.11
C VAL A 486 -37.02 11.62 -15.72
N ARG A 487 -36.82 10.74 -16.72
CA ARG A 487 -36.78 9.27 -16.54
C ARG A 487 -35.50 8.80 -15.85
N GLY A 488 -34.40 9.51 -16.04
CA GLY A 488 -33.05 9.19 -15.58
C GLY A 488 -32.09 8.93 -16.75
N ASP A 489 -30.82 9.25 -16.55
CA ASP A 489 -29.72 8.92 -17.46
C ASP A 489 -29.40 7.39 -17.43
N PRO A 490 -28.48 6.88 -18.27
CA PRO A 490 -28.19 5.44 -18.29
C PRO A 490 -27.78 4.84 -16.94
N LEU A 491 -27.12 5.61 -16.07
CA LEU A 491 -26.79 5.18 -14.70
C LEU A 491 -28.05 4.95 -13.85
N LEU A 492 -29.00 5.89 -13.87
CA LEU A 492 -30.27 5.76 -13.12
C LEU A 492 -31.20 4.70 -13.71
N LEU A 493 -31.13 4.46 -15.02
CA LEU A 493 -31.82 3.34 -15.67
C LEU A 493 -31.20 2.01 -15.26
N ALA A 494 -29.87 1.92 -15.19
CA ALA A 494 -29.17 0.73 -14.71
C ALA A 494 -29.48 0.45 -13.24
N ASP A 495 -29.50 1.49 -12.39
CA ASP A 495 -29.90 1.38 -10.98
C ASP A 495 -31.30 0.74 -10.83
N ARG A 496 -32.24 1.13 -11.68
CA ARG A 496 -33.60 0.57 -11.67
C ARG A 496 -33.66 -0.85 -12.20
N ALA A 497 -32.89 -1.16 -13.23
CA ALA A 497 -32.86 -2.50 -13.83
C ALA A 497 -32.18 -3.52 -12.90
N LEU A 498 -31.04 -3.15 -12.30
CA LEU A 498 -30.30 -4.01 -11.37
C LEU A 498 -31.04 -4.25 -10.05
N ASP A 499 -31.81 -3.27 -9.55
CA ASP A 499 -32.71 -3.45 -8.40
C ASP A 499 -33.69 -4.61 -8.61
N VAL A 500 -34.12 -4.82 -9.85
CA VAL A 500 -35.04 -5.92 -10.20
C VAL A 500 -34.28 -7.20 -10.53
N ALA A 501 -33.27 -7.12 -11.40
CA ALA A 501 -32.58 -8.29 -11.92
C ALA A 501 -31.64 -8.96 -10.91
N LEU A 502 -31.09 -8.19 -9.96
CA LEU A 502 -30.18 -8.65 -8.91
C LEU A 502 -30.77 -8.43 -7.51
N ASP A 503 -32.07 -8.70 -7.36
CA ASP A 503 -32.78 -8.50 -6.09
C ASP A 503 -32.06 -9.18 -4.91
N GLY A 504 -31.86 -8.42 -3.84
CA GLY A 504 -31.14 -8.85 -2.63
C GLY A 504 -29.60 -8.85 -2.72
N VAL A 505 -29.03 -8.66 -3.91
CA VAL A 505 -27.58 -8.45 -4.16
C VAL A 505 -27.30 -6.98 -4.48
N TYR A 506 -28.09 -6.36 -5.37
CA TYR A 506 -28.00 -4.94 -5.68
C TYR A 506 -28.85 -4.11 -4.70
N ARG A 507 -28.30 -2.98 -4.27
CA ARG A 507 -28.94 -1.99 -3.40
C ARG A 507 -29.19 -0.73 -4.20
N ARG A 508 -30.46 -0.45 -4.44
CA ARG A 508 -30.89 0.76 -5.12
C ARG A 508 -30.46 2.01 -4.36
N GLY A 509 -30.06 3.04 -5.12
CA GLY A 509 -29.64 4.33 -4.57
C GLY A 509 -30.71 5.02 -3.72
N GLU A 510 -30.27 5.66 -2.63
CA GLU A 510 -31.11 6.53 -1.82
C GLU A 510 -31.67 7.71 -2.64
N VAL A 511 -32.74 8.35 -2.14
CA VAL A 511 -33.43 9.43 -2.86
C VAL A 511 -32.47 10.58 -3.18
N TYR A 512 -31.65 10.98 -2.21
CA TYR A 512 -30.72 12.10 -2.37
C TYR A 512 -29.64 11.83 -3.44
N LEU A 513 -29.07 10.60 -3.51
CA LEU A 513 -28.09 10.23 -4.54
C LEU A 513 -28.70 10.28 -5.94
N ARG A 514 -29.93 9.79 -6.09
CA ARG A 514 -30.62 9.80 -7.38
C ARG A 514 -31.00 11.22 -7.80
N ALA A 515 -31.46 12.04 -6.87
CA ALA A 515 -31.73 13.46 -7.12
C ALA A 515 -30.45 14.20 -7.53
N LEU A 516 -29.34 13.96 -6.81
CA LEU A 516 -28.04 14.52 -7.11
C LEU A 516 -27.55 14.12 -8.51
N GLN A 517 -27.71 12.85 -8.89
CA GLN A 517 -27.35 12.39 -10.23
C GLN A 517 -28.19 13.07 -11.32
N LYS A 518 -29.50 13.26 -11.10
CA LYS A 518 -30.35 14.00 -12.05
C LYS A 518 -29.94 15.46 -12.20
N VAL A 519 -29.59 16.13 -11.10
CA VAL A 519 -29.08 17.51 -11.17
C VAL A 519 -27.73 17.54 -11.89
N SER A 520 -26.84 16.60 -11.57
CA SER A 520 -25.52 16.49 -12.19
C SER A 520 -25.60 16.22 -13.69
N SER A 521 -26.57 15.44 -14.16
CA SER A 521 -26.71 15.14 -15.58
C SER A 521 -27.10 16.37 -16.41
N VAL A 522 -27.79 17.35 -15.82
CA VAL A 522 -28.05 18.65 -16.47
C VAL A 522 -26.74 19.41 -16.66
N PHE A 523 -25.92 19.53 -15.61
CA PHE A 523 -24.66 20.28 -15.64
C PHE A 523 -23.56 19.58 -16.43
N PHE A 524 -23.46 18.26 -16.40
CA PHE A 524 -22.31 17.52 -16.98
C PHE A 524 -22.66 16.68 -18.21
N GLY A 525 -23.93 16.33 -18.39
CA GLY A 525 -24.43 15.49 -19.47
C GLY A 525 -25.13 16.26 -20.59
N THR A 526 -25.14 17.59 -20.55
CA THR A 526 -25.65 18.43 -21.65
C THR A 526 -24.57 19.40 -22.14
N LYS A 527 -24.62 19.78 -23.41
CA LYS A 527 -23.65 20.73 -24.00
C LYS A 527 -23.68 22.10 -23.30
N LEU A 528 -24.87 22.66 -23.09
CA LEU A 528 -25.04 23.97 -22.43
C LEU A 528 -24.63 23.93 -20.96
N GLY A 529 -25.08 22.91 -20.21
CA GLY A 529 -24.71 22.75 -18.81
C GLY A 529 -23.19 22.65 -18.65
N ARG A 530 -22.54 21.84 -19.49
CA ARG A 530 -21.09 21.63 -19.44
C ARG A 530 -20.33 22.91 -19.76
N LEU A 531 -20.81 23.69 -20.74
CA LEU A 531 -20.27 25.00 -21.07
C LEU A 531 -20.38 25.95 -19.88
N VAL A 532 -21.56 26.09 -19.26
CA VAL A 532 -21.73 26.94 -18.08
C VAL A 532 -20.86 26.47 -16.92
N THR A 533 -20.77 25.16 -16.68
CA THR A 533 -19.93 24.60 -15.61
C THR A 533 -18.45 24.92 -15.83
N LEU A 534 -17.89 24.58 -17.01
CA LEU A 534 -16.45 24.67 -17.25
C LEU A 534 -15.95 26.10 -17.48
N PHE A 535 -16.81 27.00 -17.98
CA PHE A 535 -16.41 28.34 -18.38
C PHE A 535 -16.88 29.43 -17.39
N VAL A 536 -17.88 29.15 -16.54
CA VAL A 536 -18.43 30.14 -15.59
C VAL A 536 -18.36 29.64 -14.15
N ILE A 537 -19.03 28.54 -13.83
CA ILE A 537 -19.19 28.09 -12.43
C ILE A 537 -17.84 27.68 -11.82
N LEU A 538 -17.06 26.83 -12.51
CA LEU A 538 -15.80 26.32 -11.97
C LEU A 538 -14.74 27.42 -11.83
N PRO A 539 -14.53 28.31 -12.82
CA PRO A 539 -13.60 29.42 -12.68
C PRO A 539 -14.00 30.42 -11.58
N ALA A 540 -15.24 30.91 -11.59
CA ALA A 540 -15.69 31.93 -10.65
C ALA A 540 -15.88 31.39 -9.23
N GLY A 541 -16.53 30.21 -9.12
CA GLY A 541 -16.71 29.53 -7.83
C GLY A 541 -15.39 29.06 -7.24
N GLY A 542 -14.48 28.54 -8.07
CA GLY A 542 -13.12 28.19 -7.64
C GLY A 542 -12.34 29.40 -7.13
N ALA A 543 -12.44 30.54 -7.82
CA ALA A 543 -11.79 31.78 -7.41
C ALA A 543 -12.31 32.29 -6.07
N PHE A 544 -13.63 32.27 -5.88
CA PHE A 544 -14.25 32.62 -4.61
C PHE A 544 -13.75 31.73 -3.47
N VAL A 545 -13.77 30.40 -3.64
CA VAL A 545 -13.32 29.44 -2.61
C VAL A 545 -11.83 29.62 -2.29
N VAL A 546 -10.98 29.86 -3.29
CA VAL A 546 -9.53 30.10 -3.08
C VAL A 546 -9.29 31.39 -2.31
N LEU A 547 -9.92 32.49 -2.70
CA LEU A 547 -9.74 33.79 -2.04
C LEU A 547 -10.29 33.79 -0.62
N GLU A 548 -11.50 33.26 -0.42
CA GLU A 548 -12.13 33.15 0.90
C GLU A 548 -11.30 32.20 1.79
N GLY A 549 -10.85 31.07 1.27
CA GLY A 549 -9.97 30.13 1.96
C GLY A 549 -8.65 30.78 2.40
N LEU A 550 -7.97 31.50 1.49
CA LEU A 550 -6.74 32.22 1.81
C LEU A 550 -6.95 33.30 2.88
N GLN A 551 -8.07 34.03 2.81
CA GLN A 551 -8.41 35.07 3.78
C GLN A 551 -8.51 34.48 5.19
N HIS A 552 -9.19 33.34 5.33
CA HIS A 552 -9.33 32.65 6.62
C HIS A 552 -8.05 31.97 7.11
N MET A 553 -7.13 31.62 6.21
CA MET A 553 -5.82 31.08 6.60
C MET A 553 -4.87 32.18 7.09
N VAL A 554 -4.84 33.33 6.41
CA VAL A 554 -3.91 34.43 6.72
C VAL A 554 -4.42 35.31 7.86
N GLY A 555 -5.73 35.49 7.99
CA GLY A 555 -6.33 36.37 9.01
C GLY A 555 -5.88 36.11 10.45
N PRO A 556 -5.91 34.86 10.96
CA PRO A 556 -5.43 34.55 12.31
C PRO A 556 -3.93 34.83 12.50
N ALA A 557 -3.11 34.53 11.49
CA ALA A 557 -1.67 34.78 11.52
C ALA A 557 -1.37 36.30 11.51
N ALA A 558 -2.06 37.07 10.68
CA ALA A 558 -1.96 38.52 10.65
C ALA A 558 -2.35 39.12 12.00
N LYS A 559 -3.47 38.69 12.58
CA LYS A 559 -3.93 39.14 13.91
C LYS A 559 -2.94 38.79 15.03
N ALA A 560 -2.38 37.59 15.01
CA ALA A 560 -1.37 37.15 15.99
C ALA A 560 -0.06 37.97 15.89
N LEU A 561 0.26 38.48 14.69
CA LEU A 561 1.40 39.35 14.43
C LEU A 561 1.08 40.85 14.58
N GLY A 562 -0.14 41.21 14.99
CA GLY A 562 -0.56 42.60 15.18
C GLY A 562 -0.94 43.36 13.90
N PHE A 563 -1.08 42.68 12.75
CA PHE A 563 -1.49 43.27 11.48
C PHE A 563 -3.01 43.22 11.29
N VAL A 564 -3.55 44.16 10.51
CA VAL A 564 -4.95 44.14 10.07
C VAL A 564 -5.16 42.92 9.14
N PRO A 565 -6.18 42.08 9.38
CA PRO A 565 -6.48 40.94 8.52
C PRO A 565 -6.72 41.38 7.07
N PRO A 566 -6.06 40.78 6.07
CA PRO A 566 -6.21 41.19 4.69
C PRO A 566 -7.60 40.83 4.15
N HIS A 567 -8.28 41.78 3.49
CA HIS A 567 -9.52 41.49 2.77
C HIS A 567 -9.18 41.05 1.34
N LEU A 568 -9.18 39.75 1.09
CA LEU A 568 -8.76 39.17 -0.20
C LEU A 568 -9.91 39.02 -1.20
N VAL A 569 -11.16 38.99 -0.73
CA VAL A 569 -12.34 38.87 -1.60
C VAL A 569 -12.86 40.26 -1.98
N SER A 570 -12.41 40.76 -3.13
CA SER A 570 -12.87 42.01 -3.75
C SER A 570 -13.28 41.73 -5.19
N THR A 571 -14.11 42.57 -5.81
CA THR A 571 -14.51 42.40 -7.22
C THR A 571 -13.29 42.28 -8.15
N PRO A 572 -12.25 43.12 -8.04
CA PRO A 572 -11.04 42.98 -8.87
C PRO A 572 -10.28 41.69 -8.60
N SER A 573 -10.05 41.32 -7.33
CA SER A 573 -9.31 40.09 -7.01
C SER A 573 -10.07 38.84 -7.44
N LEU A 574 -11.41 38.84 -7.33
CA LEU A 574 -12.26 37.76 -7.82
C LEU A 574 -12.18 37.62 -9.34
N LEU A 575 -12.29 38.72 -10.10
CA LEU A 575 -12.19 38.69 -11.56
C LEU A 575 -10.81 38.23 -12.04
N VAL A 576 -9.73 38.75 -11.45
CA VAL A 576 -8.36 38.34 -11.77
C VAL A 576 -8.16 36.85 -11.46
N THR A 577 -8.56 36.41 -10.26
CA THR A 577 -8.42 35.00 -9.86
C THR A 577 -9.29 34.08 -10.73
N THR A 578 -10.48 34.55 -11.13
CA THR A 578 -11.35 33.83 -12.08
C THR A 578 -10.67 33.66 -13.43
N ALA A 579 -10.05 34.72 -13.97
CA ALA A 579 -9.31 34.66 -15.23
C ALA A 579 -8.09 33.73 -15.15
N VAL A 580 -7.36 33.76 -14.02
CA VAL A 580 -6.23 32.84 -13.77
C VAL A 580 -6.71 31.39 -13.71
N ILE A 581 -7.76 31.09 -12.93
CA ILE A 581 -8.31 29.73 -12.82
C ILE A 581 -8.88 29.27 -14.16
N PHE A 582 -9.58 30.14 -14.89
CA PHE A 582 -10.05 29.88 -16.24
C PHE A 582 -8.90 29.47 -17.16
N GLY A 583 -7.82 30.25 -17.17
CA GLY A 583 -6.62 29.91 -17.93
C GLY A 583 -6.00 28.58 -17.49
N LEU A 584 -5.99 28.27 -16.19
CA LEU A 584 -5.44 27.01 -15.68
C LEU A 584 -6.29 25.80 -16.09
N ILE A 585 -7.61 25.95 -16.24
CA ILE A 585 -8.50 24.87 -16.69
C ILE A 585 -8.30 24.60 -18.17
N HIS A 586 -8.22 25.65 -19.00
CA HIS A 586 -8.33 25.54 -20.46
C HIS A 586 -7.00 25.64 -21.22
N SER A 587 -5.91 26.12 -20.59
CA SER A 587 -4.60 26.27 -21.23
C SER A 587 -3.54 25.34 -20.63
N GLU A 588 -2.97 24.46 -21.46
CA GLU A 588 -1.80 23.65 -21.11
C GLU A 588 -0.55 24.52 -20.91
N ALA A 589 -0.38 25.56 -21.72
CA ALA A 589 0.73 26.48 -21.61
C ALA A 589 0.73 27.23 -20.27
N LEU A 590 -0.44 27.71 -19.81
CA LEU A 590 -0.53 28.38 -18.51
C LEU A 590 -0.28 27.40 -17.35
N ARG A 591 -0.82 26.18 -17.41
CA ARG A 591 -0.52 25.14 -16.41
C ARG A 591 0.98 24.84 -16.33
N ALA A 592 1.63 24.66 -17.48
CA ALA A 592 3.06 24.45 -17.54
C ALA A 592 3.84 25.67 -16.98
N GLY A 593 3.43 26.89 -17.34
CA GLY A 593 4.03 28.13 -16.83
C GLY A 593 3.90 28.29 -15.31
N VAL A 594 2.72 28.06 -14.75
CA VAL A 594 2.47 28.12 -13.30
C VAL A 594 3.24 27.03 -12.57
N MET A 595 3.28 25.81 -13.10
CA MET A 595 4.10 24.74 -12.52
C MET A 595 5.59 25.08 -12.56
N ARG A 596 6.10 25.67 -13.65
CA ARG A 596 7.48 26.18 -13.72
C ARG A 596 7.72 27.26 -12.67
N LEU A 597 6.79 28.20 -12.49
CA LEU A 597 6.89 29.25 -11.46
C LEU A 597 6.92 28.67 -10.05
N LEU A 598 6.03 27.73 -9.74
CA LEU A 598 5.99 27.04 -8.45
C LEU A 598 7.27 26.22 -8.21
N SER A 599 7.77 25.54 -9.25
CA SER A 599 9.06 24.84 -9.18
C SER A 599 10.22 25.81 -8.96
N MET A 600 10.27 26.94 -9.67
CA MET A 600 11.27 27.99 -9.46
C MET A 600 11.23 28.54 -8.04
N LEU A 601 10.03 28.86 -7.53
CA LEU A 601 9.84 29.34 -6.16
C LEU A 601 10.26 28.28 -5.14
N GLY A 602 9.89 27.01 -5.36
CA GLY A 602 10.30 25.89 -4.52
C GLY A 602 11.82 25.71 -4.49
N HIS A 603 12.48 25.81 -5.65
CA HIS A 603 13.93 25.77 -5.76
C HIS A 603 14.61 26.97 -5.10
N ALA A 604 14.06 28.18 -5.24
CA ALA A 604 14.55 29.38 -4.60
C ALA A 604 14.41 29.30 -3.08
N LEU A 605 13.26 28.86 -2.58
CA LEU A 605 13.04 28.61 -1.15
C LEU A 605 14.01 27.55 -0.62
N ALA A 606 14.18 26.44 -1.34
CA ALA A 606 15.17 25.42 -0.97
C ALA A 606 16.59 25.97 -1.03
N ALA A 607 16.91 26.82 -2.00
CA ALA A 607 18.20 27.48 -2.09
C ALA A 607 18.44 28.40 -0.88
N VAL A 608 17.49 29.28 -0.54
CA VAL A 608 17.64 30.25 0.55
C VAL A 608 17.61 29.59 1.92
N PHE A 609 16.70 28.66 2.18
CA PHE A 609 16.48 28.09 3.52
C PHE A 609 17.24 26.79 3.77
N VAL A 610 17.73 26.10 2.73
CA VAL A 610 18.38 24.79 2.87
C VAL A 610 19.78 24.77 2.29
N ARG A 611 19.96 25.13 1.00
CA ARG A 611 21.25 25.00 0.32
C ARG A 611 22.23 26.08 0.74
N LEU A 612 21.81 27.34 0.80
CA LEU A 612 22.63 28.49 1.16
C LEU A 612 23.13 28.38 2.60
N PRO A 613 22.31 28.07 3.63
CA PRO A 613 22.82 27.91 4.99
C PRO A 613 23.80 26.74 5.07
N ARG A 614 23.52 25.61 4.42
CA ARG A 614 24.46 24.48 4.36
C ARG A 614 25.76 24.83 3.67
N TRP A 615 25.69 25.56 2.55
CA TRP A 615 26.85 26.00 1.80
C TRP A 615 27.70 26.98 2.61
N VAL A 616 27.08 28.01 3.19
CA VAL A 616 27.73 28.98 4.10
C VAL A 616 28.41 28.25 5.26
N LEU A 617 27.72 27.30 5.90
CA LEU A 617 28.29 26.47 6.98
C LEU A 617 29.40 25.52 6.50
N SER A 618 29.43 25.16 5.21
CA SER A 618 30.47 24.30 4.62
C SER A 618 31.74 25.06 4.19
N LEU A 619 31.68 26.40 4.10
CA LEU A 619 32.82 27.21 3.70
C LEU A 619 33.96 27.06 4.71
N GLY A 620 35.16 26.72 4.22
CA GLY A 620 36.34 26.45 5.04
C GLY A 620 36.64 27.49 6.13
N PRO A 621 36.57 28.82 5.87
CA PRO A 621 36.78 29.85 6.88
C PRO A 621 35.71 29.85 7.98
N ILE A 622 34.42 29.76 7.60
CA ILE A 622 33.28 29.75 8.54
C ILE A 622 33.33 28.49 9.40
N ARG A 623 33.61 27.35 8.76
CA ARG A 623 33.81 26.08 9.45
C ARG A 623 34.99 26.14 10.42
N ARG A 624 36.14 26.72 10.04
CA ARG A 624 37.29 26.93 10.94
C ARG A 624 36.94 27.84 12.12
N VAL A 625 36.15 28.89 11.90
CA VAL A 625 35.67 29.77 12.98
C VAL A 625 34.73 29.02 13.91
N LEU A 626 33.72 28.33 13.38
CA LEU A 626 32.76 27.54 14.18
C LEU A 626 33.41 26.35 14.90
N GLU A 627 34.44 25.75 14.31
CA GLU A 627 35.25 24.66 14.89
C GLU A 627 36.38 25.20 15.79
N SER A 628 36.62 26.51 15.85
CA SER A 628 37.66 27.10 16.71
C SER A 628 37.37 26.83 18.18
N GLY A 629 38.44 26.74 18.99
CA GLY A 629 38.30 26.60 20.44
C GLY A 629 37.48 27.74 21.06
N LEU A 630 37.61 28.95 20.52
CA LEU A 630 36.92 30.15 20.99
C LEU A 630 35.42 30.14 20.65
N ALA A 631 35.01 29.74 19.45
CA ALA A 631 33.59 29.63 19.10
C ALA A 631 32.90 28.49 19.88
N ARG A 632 33.59 27.37 20.08
CA ARG A 632 33.08 26.29 20.95
C ARG A 632 32.97 26.72 22.40
N ALA A 633 33.91 27.52 22.90
CA ALA A 633 33.83 28.13 24.22
C ALA A 633 32.65 29.12 24.31
N LEU A 634 32.51 30.04 23.36
CA LEU A 634 31.39 30.99 23.32
C LEU A 634 30.02 30.29 23.24
N ALA A 635 29.89 29.27 22.39
CA ALA A 635 28.65 28.50 22.28
C ALA A 635 28.30 27.81 23.62
N ARG A 636 29.31 27.28 24.32
CA ARG A 636 29.14 26.52 25.57
C ARG A 636 28.95 27.41 26.80
N TYR A 637 29.72 28.47 26.93
CA TYR A 637 29.77 29.33 28.13
C TYR A 637 28.85 30.56 28.03
N VAL A 638 28.44 30.95 26.82
CA VAL A 638 27.62 32.14 26.59
C VAL A 638 26.31 31.79 25.89
N LEU A 639 26.34 31.26 24.66
CA LEU A 639 25.13 31.10 23.85
C LEU A 639 24.10 30.13 24.47
N MET A 640 24.54 28.95 24.88
CA MET A 640 23.66 27.93 25.48
C MET A 640 23.08 28.36 26.83
N PRO A 641 23.89 28.87 27.79
CA PRO A 641 23.37 29.46 29.01
C PRO A 641 22.41 30.63 28.75
N LEU A 642 22.65 31.44 27.72
CA LEU A 642 21.77 32.55 27.34
C LEU A 642 20.41 32.06 26.86
N VAL A 643 20.36 31.00 26.05
CA VAL A 643 19.10 30.39 25.59
C VAL A 643 18.32 29.83 26.78
N VAL A 644 18.97 29.08 27.68
CA VAL A 644 18.32 28.53 28.88
C VAL A 644 17.85 29.65 29.80
N ALA A 645 18.66 30.68 30.01
CA ALA A 645 18.30 31.83 30.82
C ALA A 645 17.15 32.64 30.22
N ALA A 646 17.13 32.82 28.90
CA ALA A 646 16.03 33.45 28.18
C ALA A 646 14.73 32.64 28.31
N ILE A 647 14.79 31.31 28.20
CA ILE A 647 13.62 30.44 28.40
C ILE A 647 13.11 30.54 29.85
N LEU A 648 14.01 30.45 30.84
CA LEU A 648 13.65 30.56 32.26
C LEU A 648 13.10 31.96 32.58
N TYR A 649 13.67 33.01 32.01
CA TYR A 649 13.16 34.38 32.14
C TYR A 649 11.75 34.53 31.55
N MET A 650 11.50 33.95 30.37
CA MET A 650 10.18 33.96 29.73
C MET A 650 9.13 33.08 30.43
N ALA A 651 9.57 32.00 31.10
CA ALA A 651 8.72 31.04 31.80
C ALA A 651 8.44 31.39 33.26
N THR A 652 9.16 32.37 33.82
CA THR A 652 8.98 32.81 35.22
C THR A 652 8.36 34.21 35.27
N PRO A 653 7.77 34.61 36.41
CA PRO A 653 7.23 35.96 36.60
C PRO A 653 8.29 37.08 36.58
N LEU A 654 9.58 36.75 36.41
CA LEU A 654 10.70 37.71 36.39
C LEU A 654 10.57 38.77 35.30
N ARG A 655 9.84 38.47 34.22
CA ARG A 655 9.54 39.43 33.14
C ARG A 655 8.52 40.50 33.53
N ASP A 656 7.67 40.20 34.51
CA ASP A 656 6.56 41.05 34.94
C ASP A 656 6.97 41.93 36.14
N VAL A 657 8.24 41.84 36.59
CA VAL A 657 8.80 42.65 37.68
C VAL A 657 9.33 43.98 37.11
N PRO A 658 8.71 45.13 37.46
CA PRO A 658 9.16 46.44 36.98
C PRO A 658 10.46 46.89 37.66
N GLY A 659 11.30 47.62 36.91
CA GLY A 659 12.54 48.24 37.42
C GLY A 659 13.81 47.40 37.22
N VAL A 660 14.89 47.79 37.89
CA VAL A 660 16.26 47.23 37.73
C VAL A 660 16.37 45.76 38.21
N ILE A 661 15.41 45.31 39.02
CA ILE A 661 15.38 43.97 39.63
C ILE A 661 15.15 42.88 38.56
N GLY A 662 14.32 43.13 37.54
CA GLY A 662 14.06 42.17 36.46
C GLY A 662 15.33 41.83 35.63
N PRO A 663 16.05 42.82 35.09
CA PRO A 663 17.32 42.61 34.39
C PRO A 663 18.42 42.00 35.25
N LEU A 664 18.53 42.41 36.53
CA LEU A 664 19.50 41.81 37.47
C LEU A 664 19.17 40.34 37.77
N GLY A 665 17.88 40.01 37.91
CA GLY A 665 17.42 38.63 38.04
C GLY A 665 17.73 37.79 36.80
N ALA A 666 17.54 38.34 35.59
CA ALA A 666 17.89 37.68 34.33
C ALA A 666 19.40 37.41 34.22
N ALA A 667 20.24 38.37 34.62
CA ALA A 667 21.70 38.20 34.68
C ALA A 667 22.11 37.13 35.69
N GLY A 668 21.49 37.09 36.88
CA GLY A 668 21.72 36.05 37.88
C GLY A 668 21.34 34.65 37.37
N VAL A 669 20.20 34.51 36.69
CA VAL A 669 19.76 33.26 36.04
C VAL A 669 20.75 32.83 34.95
N PHE A 670 21.26 33.77 34.15
CA PHE A 670 22.30 33.50 33.15
C PHE A 670 23.58 32.96 33.76
N VAL A 671 24.10 33.59 34.81
CA VAL A 671 25.32 33.14 35.49
C VAL A 671 25.12 31.77 36.13
N ALA A 672 24.00 31.57 36.84
CA ALA A 672 23.67 30.28 37.44
C ALA A 672 23.51 29.17 36.40
N ALA A 673 22.82 29.44 35.28
CA ALA A 673 22.72 28.52 34.16
C ALA A 673 24.10 28.21 33.57
N SER A 674 24.97 29.21 33.39
CA SER A 674 26.32 29.01 32.84
C SER A 674 27.19 28.12 33.72
N VAL A 675 27.14 28.30 35.05
CA VAL A 675 27.88 27.44 35.99
C VAL A 675 27.32 26.01 36.00
N LEU A 676 26.00 25.86 36.18
CA LEU A 676 25.37 24.54 36.31
C LEU A 676 25.53 23.68 35.05
N LEU A 677 25.33 24.28 33.87
CA LEU A 677 25.41 23.62 32.56
C LEU A 677 26.83 23.15 32.21
N ASN A 678 27.87 23.73 32.81
CA ASN A 678 29.27 23.40 32.55
C ASN A 678 29.89 22.43 33.56
N THR A 679 29.14 21.96 34.56
CA THR A 679 29.57 20.88 35.45
C THR A 679 29.51 19.51 34.76
N ARG A 680 30.19 18.48 35.30
CA ARG A 680 30.08 17.09 34.79
C ARG A 680 28.63 16.59 34.76
N ALA A 681 27.86 16.90 35.81
CA ALA A 681 26.44 16.56 35.88
C ALA A 681 25.61 17.33 34.85
N GLY A 682 25.91 18.62 34.65
CA GLY A 682 25.26 19.47 33.65
C GLY A 682 25.49 18.99 32.22
N LEU A 683 26.71 18.58 31.87
CA LEU A 683 27.04 18.03 30.55
C LEU A 683 26.28 16.73 30.27
N VAL A 684 26.23 15.81 31.25
CA VAL A 684 25.45 14.57 31.12
C VAL A 684 23.95 14.87 31.03
N ALA A 685 23.43 15.82 31.80
CA ALA A 685 22.03 16.22 31.75
C ALA A 685 21.66 16.87 30.40
N GLN A 686 22.52 17.73 29.86
CA GLN A 686 22.35 18.30 28.51
C GLN A 686 22.28 17.20 27.46
N GLU A 687 23.22 16.25 27.49
CA GLU A 687 23.24 15.11 26.56
C GLU A 687 21.94 14.29 26.66
N VAL A 688 21.47 13.99 27.87
CA VAL A 688 20.21 13.26 28.08
C VAL A 688 19.01 14.05 27.55
N VAL A 689 18.90 15.34 27.87
CA VAL A 689 17.78 16.18 27.42
C VAL A 689 17.77 16.31 25.90
N PHE A 690 18.93 16.55 25.29
CA PHE A 690 19.03 16.69 23.84
C PHE A 690 18.77 15.40 23.08
N ASP A 691 19.31 14.28 23.56
CA ASP A 691 19.00 12.98 22.98
C ASP A 691 17.50 12.68 23.13
N GLN A 692 16.86 13.02 24.25
CA GLN A 692 15.40 12.84 24.40
C GLN A 692 14.57 13.76 23.51
N ILE A 693 14.97 15.03 23.35
CA ILE A 693 14.29 15.99 22.45
C ILE A 693 14.36 15.50 21.01
N ALA A 694 15.53 15.06 20.57
CA ALA A 694 15.72 14.65 19.20
C ALA A 694 15.15 13.26 18.92
N LEU A 695 15.25 12.30 19.86
CA LEU A 695 14.50 11.04 19.80
C LEU A 695 12.99 11.33 19.78
N GLY A 696 12.52 12.30 20.57
CA GLY A 696 11.13 12.75 20.58
C GLY A 696 10.71 13.41 19.27
N TRP A 697 11.57 14.23 18.68
CA TRP A 697 11.34 14.93 17.41
C TRP A 697 11.36 13.98 16.21
N GLU A 698 12.32 13.05 16.15
CA GLU A 698 12.36 12.00 15.14
C GLU A 698 11.22 11.00 15.31
N ALA A 699 10.87 10.63 16.55
CA ALA A 699 9.70 9.83 16.82
C ALA A 699 8.43 10.57 16.38
N LEU A 700 8.31 11.88 16.65
CA LEU A 700 7.18 12.71 16.26
C LEU A 700 7.05 12.82 14.73
N LYS A 701 8.13 13.23 14.06
CA LYS A 701 8.20 13.44 12.60
C LYS A 701 8.11 12.13 11.82
N GLY A 702 8.85 11.10 12.23
CA GLY A 702 9.00 9.84 11.51
C GLY A 702 7.94 8.79 11.83
N ARG A 703 7.41 8.76 13.07
CA ARG A 703 6.50 7.70 13.53
C ARG A 703 5.14 8.22 14.00
N ALA A 704 5.09 9.26 14.83
CA ALA A 704 3.89 9.63 15.56
C ALA A 704 2.91 10.44 14.70
N LEU A 705 3.34 11.48 13.97
CA LEU A 705 2.43 12.25 13.13
C LEU A 705 1.89 11.42 11.93
N PRO A 706 2.75 10.73 11.13
CA PRO A 706 2.25 9.82 10.11
C PRO A 706 1.52 8.60 10.69
N GLY A 707 1.90 8.17 11.91
CA GLY A 707 1.26 7.08 12.63
C GLY A 707 -0.13 7.43 13.11
N LEU A 708 -0.32 8.62 13.68
CA LEU A 708 -1.59 9.17 14.15
C LEU A 708 -2.55 9.33 12.98
N LEU A 709 -2.11 9.91 11.87
CA LEU A 709 -2.96 10.01 10.69
C LEU A 709 -3.36 8.63 10.15
N ARG A 710 -2.41 7.68 10.08
CA ARG A 710 -2.72 6.29 9.68
C ARG A 710 -3.66 5.60 10.66
N LEU A 711 -3.54 5.90 11.96
CA LEU A 711 -4.42 5.39 12.99
C LEU A 711 -5.82 5.96 12.83
N VAL A 712 -5.97 7.28 12.68
CA VAL A 712 -7.26 7.94 12.42
C VAL A 712 -7.92 7.38 11.17
N MET A 713 -7.20 7.31 10.05
CA MET A 713 -7.70 6.72 8.81
C MET A 713 -8.03 5.23 8.94
N GLY A 714 -7.23 4.48 9.69
CA GLY A 714 -7.44 3.06 9.94
C GLY A 714 -8.67 2.78 10.81
N ILE A 715 -8.84 3.54 11.90
CA ILE A 715 -10.02 3.50 12.77
C ILE A 715 -11.25 3.89 11.98
N PHE A 716 -11.19 4.96 11.19
CA PHE A 716 -12.30 5.39 10.36
C PHE A 716 -12.70 4.33 9.32
N ARG A 717 -11.75 3.78 8.56
CA ARG A 717 -12.03 2.67 7.61
C ARG A 717 -12.64 1.47 8.34
N ALA A 718 -12.10 1.10 9.50
CA ALA A 718 -12.65 0.01 10.31
C ALA A 718 -14.07 0.31 10.80
N MET A 719 -14.37 1.55 11.18
CA MET A 719 -15.69 1.99 11.61
C MET A 719 -16.70 1.97 10.46
N LEU A 720 -16.33 2.45 9.28
CA LEU A 720 -17.17 2.35 8.07
C LEU A 720 -17.46 0.90 7.71
N GLU A 721 -16.42 0.06 7.64
CA GLU A 721 -16.60 -1.37 7.36
C GLU A 721 -17.45 -2.06 8.41
N LEU A 722 -17.26 -1.73 9.70
CA LEU A 722 -18.07 -2.28 10.79
C LEU A 722 -19.53 -1.84 10.67
N SER A 723 -19.79 -0.57 10.37
CA SER A 723 -21.13 -0.04 10.15
C SER A 723 -21.81 -0.73 8.98
N GLU A 724 -21.17 -0.81 7.80
CA GLU A 724 -21.70 -1.51 6.62
C GLU A 724 -21.97 -2.99 6.91
N ARG A 725 -21.03 -3.68 7.57
CA ARG A 725 -21.19 -5.09 7.95
C ARG A 725 -22.32 -5.28 8.95
N THR A 726 -22.50 -4.36 9.89
CA THR A 726 -23.59 -4.41 10.88
C THR A 726 -24.92 -4.19 10.20
N LEU A 727 -25.03 -3.18 9.33
CA LEU A 727 -26.21 -2.92 8.52
C LEU A 727 -26.61 -4.15 7.71
N TYR A 728 -25.65 -4.74 6.98
CA TYR A 728 -25.89 -5.95 6.20
C TYR A 728 -26.27 -7.16 7.07
N ARG A 729 -25.63 -7.35 8.24
CA ARG A 729 -25.95 -8.48 9.14
C ARG A 729 -27.37 -8.40 9.65
N VAL A 730 -27.84 -7.21 10.01
CA VAL A 730 -29.21 -7.01 10.47
C VAL A 730 -30.18 -7.19 9.30
N ASP A 731 -29.87 -6.64 8.11
CA ASP A 731 -30.65 -6.89 6.89
C ASP A 731 -30.79 -8.40 6.63
N GLU A 732 -29.70 -9.16 6.75
CA GLU A 732 -29.70 -10.60 6.54
C GLU A 732 -30.47 -11.36 7.62
N PHE A 733 -30.37 -10.94 8.88
CA PHE A 733 -31.11 -11.55 9.98
C PHE A 733 -32.63 -11.41 9.81
N LEU A 734 -33.06 -10.26 9.28
CA LEU A 734 -34.46 -9.96 9.00
C LEU A 734 -34.99 -10.64 7.73
N ARG A 735 -34.12 -11.22 6.87
CA ARG A 735 -34.54 -12.03 5.72
C ARG A 735 -35.17 -13.36 6.16
N PHE A 736 -36.07 -13.88 5.32
CA PHE A 736 -36.71 -15.18 5.49
C PHE A 736 -35.88 -16.28 4.85
N ARG A 737 -35.90 -17.46 5.47
CA ARG A 737 -35.36 -18.70 4.91
C ARG A 737 -36.51 -19.66 4.66
N GLU A 738 -36.45 -20.38 3.55
CA GLU A 738 -37.38 -21.49 3.30
C GLU A 738 -37.30 -22.49 4.48
N GLY A 739 -38.44 -22.72 5.15
CA GLY A 739 -38.54 -23.53 6.37
C GLY A 739 -38.60 -22.75 7.70
N ASP A 740 -38.56 -21.42 7.71
CA ASP A 740 -38.79 -20.61 8.92
C ASP A 740 -40.24 -20.81 9.47
N LYS A 741 -40.42 -20.77 10.81
CA LYS A 741 -41.74 -20.91 11.45
C LYS A 741 -42.68 -19.77 11.03
N ARG A 742 -43.93 -20.08 10.67
CA ARG A 742 -44.93 -19.10 10.17
C ARG A 742 -45.10 -17.88 11.09
N ALA A 743 -45.06 -18.05 12.41
CA ALA A 743 -45.19 -16.95 13.38
C ALA A 743 -44.03 -15.92 13.34
N THR A 744 -42.86 -16.30 12.82
CA THR A 744 -41.70 -15.38 12.73
C THR A 744 -41.80 -14.42 11.54
N ILE A 745 -42.71 -14.69 10.60
CA ILE A 745 -42.92 -13.90 9.38
C ILE A 745 -43.41 -12.47 9.67
N PRO A 746 -44.55 -12.26 10.34
CA PRO A 746 -45.06 -10.92 10.60
C PRO A 746 -44.11 -10.10 11.50
N LEU A 747 -43.47 -10.74 12.48
CA LEU A 747 -42.52 -10.08 13.38
C LEU A 747 -41.29 -9.53 12.63
N LYS A 748 -40.66 -10.36 11.79
CA LYS A 748 -39.51 -9.95 10.97
C LYS A 748 -39.92 -8.88 9.94
N ALA A 749 -41.14 -8.93 9.40
CA ALA A 749 -41.64 -7.91 8.47
C ALA A 749 -41.82 -6.55 9.16
N ALA A 750 -42.42 -6.51 10.35
CA ALA A 750 -42.56 -5.29 11.14
C ALA A 750 -41.20 -4.70 11.56
N LEU A 751 -40.30 -5.54 12.07
CA LEU A 751 -38.93 -5.12 12.40
C LEU A 751 -38.16 -4.66 11.14
N GLY A 752 -38.39 -5.28 9.99
CA GLY A 752 -37.85 -4.87 8.69
C GLY A 752 -38.27 -3.46 8.28
N LEU A 753 -39.52 -3.09 8.50
CA LEU A 753 -40.03 -1.74 8.22
C LEU A 753 -39.33 -0.67 9.06
N VAL A 754 -39.25 -0.90 10.38
CA VAL A 754 -38.55 0.03 11.30
C VAL A 754 -37.07 0.10 10.94
N TRP A 755 -36.44 -1.06 10.71
CA TRP A 755 -35.04 -1.14 10.36
C TRP A 755 -34.71 -0.45 9.04
N PHE A 756 -35.60 -0.50 8.03
CA PHE A 756 -35.43 0.22 6.77
C PHE A 756 -35.23 1.73 7.00
N LEU A 757 -36.06 2.35 7.85
CA LEU A 757 -35.95 3.78 8.19
C LEU A 757 -34.63 4.06 8.94
N VAL A 758 -34.31 3.25 9.94
CA VAL A 758 -33.08 3.40 10.73
C VAL A 758 -31.84 3.25 9.86
N ALA A 759 -31.78 2.22 9.01
CA ALA A 759 -30.68 1.97 8.09
C ALA A 759 -30.53 3.07 7.03
N TYR A 760 -31.64 3.71 6.62
CA TYR A 760 -31.60 4.88 5.73
C TYR A 760 -30.96 6.08 6.41
N VAL A 761 -31.38 6.42 7.64
CA VAL A 761 -30.81 7.53 8.41
C VAL A 761 -29.34 7.30 8.71
N ILE A 762 -28.96 6.10 9.17
CA ILE A 762 -27.56 5.76 9.45
C ILE A 762 -26.70 5.96 8.19
N ARG A 763 -27.15 5.46 7.03
CA ARG A 763 -26.41 5.65 5.77
C ARG A 763 -26.31 7.10 5.35
N LEU A 764 -27.39 7.87 5.49
CA LEU A 764 -27.38 9.29 5.21
C LEU A 764 -26.34 10.01 6.08
N TYR A 765 -26.35 9.81 7.39
CA TYR A 765 -25.38 10.47 8.29
C TYR A 765 -23.95 10.01 8.00
N ILE A 766 -23.73 8.72 7.82
CA ILE A 766 -22.38 8.20 7.57
C ILE A 766 -21.81 8.76 6.26
N THR A 767 -22.53 8.63 5.15
CA THR A 767 -22.02 8.98 3.81
C THR A 767 -21.98 10.49 3.58
N LEU A 768 -23.01 11.22 4.00
CA LEU A 768 -23.19 12.64 3.67
C LEU A 768 -22.55 13.58 4.69
N LEU A 769 -22.55 13.21 5.98
CA LEU A 769 -22.18 14.11 7.07
C LEU A 769 -20.87 13.70 7.76
N ILE A 770 -20.75 12.44 8.19
CA ILE A 770 -19.63 11.98 9.02
C ILE A 770 -18.38 11.69 8.17
N GLU A 771 -18.53 10.99 7.03
CA GLU A 771 -17.40 10.63 6.19
C GLU A 771 -16.61 11.85 5.69
N PRO A 772 -17.25 12.91 5.15
CA PRO A 772 -16.51 14.08 4.68
C PRO A 772 -15.84 14.87 5.82
N GLU A 773 -16.43 14.86 7.02
CA GLU A 773 -15.92 15.60 8.19
C GLU A 773 -14.60 14.99 8.70
N ILE A 774 -14.56 13.66 8.78
CA ILE A 774 -13.42 12.93 9.37
C ILE A 774 -12.34 12.67 8.33
N ASN A 775 -12.71 12.46 7.06
CA ASN A 775 -11.74 12.18 6.01
C ASN A 775 -10.95 13.46 5.68
N PRO A 776 -9.65 13.54 6.02
CA PRO A 776 -8.86 14.77 5.88
C PRO A 776 -8.77 15.25 4.43
N VAL A 777 -8.87 14.32 3.46
CA VAL A 777 -8.86 14.61 2.02
C VAL A 777 -10.18 15.25 1.56
N LYS A 778 -11.29 14.95 2.23
CA LYS A 778 -12.60 15.58 1.96
C LYS A 778 -12.77 16.85 2.80
N HIS A 779 -12.26 16.84 4.03
CA HIS A 779 -12.38 17.94 5.00
C HIS A 779 -11.62 19.19 4.54
N PHE A 780 -10.32 19.06 4.26
CA PHE A 780 -9.49 20.19 3.86
C PHE A 780 -9.37 20.28 2.33
N PRO A 781 -9.65 21.43 1.69
CA PRO A 781 -10.06 22.72 2.27
C PRO A 781 -11.59 22.98 2.30
N VAL A 782 -12.39 22.19 1.58
CA VAL A 782 -13.79 22.56 1.25
C VAL A 782 -14.70 22.61 2.49
N VAL A 783 -14.68 21.58 3.33
CA VAL A 783 -15.53 21.53 4.53
C VAL A 783 -15.13 22.62 5.51
N THR A 784 -13.82 22.86 5.67
CA THR A 784 -13.31 23.92 6.54
C THR A 784 -13.79 25.31 6.09
N VAL A 785 -13.74 25.62 4.79
CA VAL A 785 -14.26 26.89 4.25
C VAL A 785 -15.77 26.98 4.47
N ALA A 786 -16.52 25.93 4.14
CA ALA A 786 -17.97 25.90 4.35
C ALA A 786 -18.35 26.11 5.83
N GLN A 787 -17.62 25.50 6.75
CA GLN A 787 -17.87 25.65 8.19
C GLN A 787 -17.62 27.08 8.66
N LYS A 788 -16.56 27.74 8.17
CA LYS A 788 -16.29 29.15 8.48
C LYS A 788 -17.37 30.07 7.93
N MET A 789 -17.83 29.83 6.71
CA MET A 789 -18.92 30.61 6.11
C MET A 789 -20.25 30.45 6.86
N LEU A 790 -20.56 29.23 7.31
CA LEU A 790 -21.83 28.92 7.97
C LEU A 790 -21.87 29.26 9.47
N ILE A 791 -20.73 29.55 10.11
CA ILE A 791 -20.67 29.90 11.54
C ILE A 791 -21.62 31.06 11.89
N GLN A 792 -21.75 32.06 10.99
CA GLN A 792 -22.63 33.20 11.21
C GLN A 792 -24.12 32.82 11.16
N GLN A 793 -24.47 31.74 10.47
CA GLN A 793 -25.84 31.27 10.25
C GLN A 793 -26.22 30.08 11.16
N LEU A 794 -25.28 29.62 12.00
CA LEU A 794 -25.43 28.41 12.80
C LEU A 794 -26.63 28.49 13.77
N ALA A 795 -26.86 29.65 14.39
CA ALA A 795 -27.95 29.86 15.34
C ALA A 795 -29.34 29.78 14.66
N GLU A 796 -29.48 30.35 13.47
CA GLU A 796 -30.71 30.29 12.68
C GLU A 796 -30.99 28.86 12.22
N MET A 797 -29.96 28.18 11.69
CA MET A 797 -30.06 26.78 11.28
C MET A 797 -30.48 25.87 12.44
N LEU A 798 -29.91 26.09 13.63
CA LEU A 798 -30.25 25.32 14.83
C LEU A 798 -31.69 25.57 15.26
N THR A 799 -32.17 26.80 15.18
CA THR A 799 -33.55 27.17 15.51
C THR A 799 -34.54 26.47 14.57
N VAL A 800 -34.30 26.53 13.26
CA VAL A 800 -35.13 25.86 12.25
C VAL A 800 -35.13 24.34 12.46
N MET A 801 -33.96 23.75 12.71
CA MET A 801 -33.84 22.30 12.88
C MET A 801 -34.51 21.81 14.19
N ASN A 802 -34.39 22.57 15.28
CA ASN A 802 -35.09 22.29 16.53
C ASN A 802 -36.60 22.34 16.36
N HIS A 803 -37.11 23.30 15.57
CA HIS A 803 -38.54 23.39 15.28
C HIS A 803 -39.02 22.18 14.47
N ALA A 804 -38.27 21.77 13.44
CA ALA A 804 -38.58 20.60 12.62
C ALA A 804 -38.58 19.28 13.43
N LEU A 805 -37.71 19.18 14.45
CA LEU A 805 -37.56 17.99 15.30
C LEU A 805 -38.30 18.08 16.64
N ALA A 806 -39.14 19.10 16.84
CA ALA A 806 -39.92 19.28 18.06
C ALA A 806 -40.73 18.04 18.48
N PRO A 807 -41.32 17.22 17.57
CA PRO A 807 -42.06 16.01 17.95
C PRO A 807 -41.24 14.95 18.69
N LEU A 808 -39.90 14.99 18.58
CA LEU A 808 -38.99 14.05 19.25
C LEU A 808 -38.61 14.50 20.67
N GLY A 809 -39.13 15.66 21.12
CA GLY A 809 -38.79 16.28 22.40
C GLY A 809 -37.45 17.03 22.38
N PRO A 810 -37.21 17.92 23.37
CA PRO A 810 -36.09 18.85 23.36
C PRO A 810 -34.72 18.17 23.49
N VAL A 811 -34.64 17.03 24.19
CA VAL A 811 -33.36 16.33 24.41
C VAL A 811 -32.95 15.56 23.15
N ILE A 812 -33.81 14.67 22.65
CA ILE A 812 -33.48 13.84 21.47
C ILE A 812 -33.49 14.71 20.21
N GLY A 813 -34.54 15.49 19.99
CA GLY A 813 -34.66 16.42 18.86
C GLY A 813 -33.55 17.45 18.87
N GLY A 814 -33.24 18.05 20.03
CA GLY A 814 -32.15 19.02 20.17
C GLY A 814 -30.77 18.44 19.92
N THR A 815 -30.50 17.22 20.39
CA THR A 815 -29.22 16.53 20.13
C THR A 815 -29.05 16.22 18.63
N ILE A 816 -30.09 15.71 17.97
CA ILE A 816 -30.07 15.44 16.53
C ILE A 816 -29.91 16.76 15.76
N ALA A 817 -30.64 17.81 16.14
CA ALA A 817 -30.55 19.12 15.51
C ALA A 817 -29.14 19.71 15.61
N ALA A 818 -28.57 19.78 16.82
CA ALA A 818 -27.22 20.28 17.06
C ALA A 818 -26.17 19.48 16.28
N THR A 819 -26.26 18.15 16.31
CA THR A 819 -25.32 17.28 15.57
C THR A 819 -25.43 17.49 14.06
N THR A 820 -26.66 17.61 13.53
CA THR A 820 -26.89 17.78 12.09
C THR A 820 -26.40 19.13 11.61
N VAL A 821 -26.68 20.20 12.34
CA VAL A 821 -26.24 21.56 12.01
C VAL A 821 -24.72 21.69 12.12
N PHE A 822 -24.12 21.09 13.14
CA PHE A 822 -22.65 21.04 13.28
C PHE A 822 -21.97 20.32 12.11
N LEU A 823 -22.53 19.18 11.67
CA LEU A 823 -21.97 18.39 10.56
C LEU A 823 -22.45 18.85 9.16
N PHE A 824 -23.36 19.80 9.07
CA PHE A 824 -23.92 20.25 7.78
C PHE A 824 -22.87 20.74 6.76
N PRO A 825 -21.79 21.45 7.15
CA PRO A 825 -20.73 21.86 6.21
C PRO A 825 -20.12 20.69 5.43
N SER A 826 -20.15 19.47 5.98
CA SER A 826 -19.64 18.28 5.32
C SER A 826 -20.40 17.89 4.04
N VAL A 827 -21.65 18.34 3.87
CA VAL A 827 -22.42 18.19 2.62
C VAL A 827 -21.64 18.77 1.44
N PHE A 828 -20.96 19.91 1.60
CA PHE A 828 -20.21 20.54 0.50
C PHE A 828 -18.97 19.73 0.12
N GLY A 829 -18.27 19.17 1.12
CA GLY A 829 -17.19 18.21 0.89
C GLY A 829 -17.67 17.00 0.10
N PHE A 830 -18.80 16.40 0.52
CA PHE A 830 -19.44 15.31 -0.23
C PHE A 830 -19.76 15.70 -1.67
N LEU A 831 -20.45 16.83 -1.89
CA LEU A 831 -20.89 17.29 -3.21
C LEU A 831 -19.72 17.47 -4.19
N VAL A 832 -18.61 18.08 -3.76
CA VAL A 832 -17.44 18.30 -4.63
C VAL A 832 -16.89 16.97 -5.16
N TRP A 833 -16.79 15.96 -4.30
CA TRP A 833 -16.28 14.65 -4.70
C TRP A 833 -17.28 13.88 -5.57
N GLU A 834 -18.56 13.94 -5.24
CA GLU A 834 -19.62 13.30 -6.02
C GLU A 834 -19.77 13.92 -7.40
N PHE A 835 -19.71 15.25 -7.51
CA PHE A 835 -19.74 15.95 -8.79
C PHE A 835 -18.51 15.66 -9.64
N LYS A 836 -17.33 15.55 -9.03
CA LYS A 836 -16.11 15.15 -9.74
C LYS A 836 -16.25 13.76 -10.38
N GLU A 837 -16.79 12.80 -9.65
CA GLU A 837 -17.02 11.45 -10.20
C GLU A 837 -18.18 11.45 -11.22
N ASN A 838 -19.25 12.21 -11.00
CA ASN A 838 -20.36 12.35 -11.96
C ASN A 838 -19.91 13.01 -13.27
N PHE A 839 -19.01 13.99 -13.21
CA PHE A 839 -18.45 14.65 -14.40
C PHE A 839 -17.75 13.64 -15.31
N ARG A 840 -16.98 12.71 -14.74
CA ARG A 840 -16.21 11.68 -15.46
C ARG A 840 -17.06 10.61 -16.12
N LEU A 841 -18.37 10.56 -15.87
CA LEU A 841 -19.25 9.54 -16.45
C LEU A 841 -19.49 9.71 -17.95
N TYR A 842 -19.46 10.96 -18.44
CA TYR A 842 -19.85 11.31 -19.81
C TYR A 842 -18.67 11.24 -20.78
N ARG A 843 -18.91 10.75 -22.00
CA ARG A 843 -17.90 10.55 -23.04
C ARG A 843 -17.19 11.84 -23.44
N GLU A 844 -17.94 12.93 -23.54
CA GLU A 844 -17.39 14.25 -23.90
C GLU A 844 -16.50 14.85 -22.78
N ASN A 845 -16.61 14.35 -21.55
CA ASN A 845 -15.73 14.72 -20.42
C ASN A 845 -14.51 13.80 -20.26
N ARG A 846 -14.35 12.79 -21.13
CA ARG A 846 -13.21 11.87 -21.09
C ARG A 846 -11.91 12.65 -21.32
N ALA A 847 -10.84 12.24 -20.63
CA ALA A 847 -9.51 12.76 -20.90
C ALA A 847 -9.14 12.51 -22.38
N LYS A 848 -8.57 13.53 -23.04
CA LYS A 848 -8.18 13.44 -24.46
C LYS A 848 -7.08 12.41 -24.70
N ASN A 849 -6.16 12.26 -23.74
CA ASN A 849 -5.00 11.38 -23.82
C ASN A 849 -5.14 10.22 -22.82
N LEU A 850 -4.58 9.05 -23.18
CA LEU A 850 -4.39 7.96 -22.24
C LEU A 850 -3.46 8.41 -21.10
N GLY A 851 -3.86 8.08 -19.88
CA GLY A 851 -3.13 8.43 -18.67
C GLY A 851 -3.19 7.32 -17.62
N PRO A 852 -2.50 7.54 -16.49
CA PRO A 852 -2.37 6.53 -15.44
C PRO A 852 -3.73 6.10 -14.88
N VAL A 853 -3.91 4.79 -14.74
CA VAL A 853 -5.12 4.16 -14.22
C VAL A 853 -4.81 3.50 -12.87
N PRO A 854 -5.72 3.58 -11.88
CA PRO A 854 -5.56 2.83 -10.64
C PRO A 854 -5.56 1.31 -10.90
N ILE A 855 -4.49 0.63 -10.50
CA ILE A 855 -4.33 -0.83 -10.58
C ILE A 855 -4.36 -1.47 -9.17
N GLY A 856 -3.78 -0.82 -8.16
CA GLY A 856 -3.71 -1.36 -6.80
C GLY A 856 -5.07 -1.40 -6.08
N HIS A 857 -5.16 -2.26 -5.06
CA HIS A 857 -6.37 -2.47 -4.24
C HIS A 857 -6.95 -1.19 -3.61
N GLN A 858 -6.12 -0.18 -3.37
CA GLN A 858 -6.53 1.11 -2.80
C GLN A 858 -6.75 2.20 -3.86
N GLY A 859 -6.80 1.84 -5.14
CA GLY A 859 -6.87 2.81 -6.23
C GLY A 859 -5.53 3.46 -6.57
N GLU A 860 -4.43 2.74 -6.34
CA GLU A 860 -3.07 3.23 -6.59
C GLU A 860 -2.63 2.93 -8.04
N THR A 861 -1.95 3.86 -8.70
CA THR A 861 -1.26 3.59 -9.99
C THR A 861 0.02 2.79 -9.74
N VAL A 862 0.63 2.19 -10.77
CA VAL A 862 1.91 1.46 -10.63
C VAL A 862 3.00 2.37 -10.07
N GLY A 863 3.09 3.61 -10.57
CA GLY A 863 3.99 4.62 -9.99
C GLY A 863 3.74 4.88 -8.50
N THR A 864 2.48 5.01 -8.07
CA THR A 864 2.14 5.19 -6.65
C THR A 864 2.42 3.93 -5.82
N LEU A 865 2.31 2.72 -6.38
CA LEU A 865 2.67 1.48 -5.68
C LEU A 865 4.17 1.41 -5.37
N MET A 866 5.01 1.89 -6.30
CA MET A 866 6.47 1.77 -6.25
C MET A 866 7.16 2.97 -5.58
N ARG A 867 6.66 4.19 -5.82
CA ARG A 867 7.30 5.43 -5.31
C ARG A 867 6.99 5.67 -3.84
N PRO A 868 8.00 5.77 -2.96
CA PRO A 868 7.78 6.06 -1.55
C PRO A 868 7.18 7.45 -1.33
N GLY A 869 6.21 7.54 -0.44
CA GLY A 869 5.59 8.82 -0.07
C GLY A 869 4.57 8.65 1.04
N PHE A 870 3.94 9.75 1.44
CA PHE A 870 3.01 9.75 2.57
C PHE A 870 1.78 8.86 2.29
N HIS A 871 1.21 8.98 1.08
CA HIS A 871 0.10 8.16 0.56
C HIS A 871 0.49 7.21 -0.59
N SER A 872 1.79 7.00 -0.82
CA SER A 872 2.32 6.12 -1.88
C SER A 872 3.37 5.14 -1.32
N GLY A 873 3.85 4.21 -2.14
CA GLY A 873 4.91 3.27 -1.81
C GLY A 873 4.41 2.04 -1.07
N THR A 874 3.29 1.46 -1.51
CA THR A 874 2.75 0.23 -0.91
C THR A 874 3.75 -0.93 -1.00
N LEU A 875 4.44 -1.11 -2.12
CA LEU A 875 5.49 -2.13 -2.26
C LEU A 875 6.66 -1.93 -1.29
N PRO A 876 7.36 -0.77 -1.26
CA PRO A 876 8.49 -0.60 -0.34
C PRO A 876 8.04 -0.66 1.14
N LYS A 877 6.82 -0.21 1.48
CA LYS A 877 6.27 -0.34 2.84
C LYS A 877 5.97 -1.78 3.22
N LEU A 878 5.38 -2.57 2.33
CA LEU A 878 5.09 -3.99 2.58
C LEU A 878 6.38 -4.78 2.74
N TYR A 879 7.36 -4.57 1.85
CA TYR A 879 8.68 -5.20 1.97
C TYR A 879 9.42 -4.75 3.23
N GLY A 880 9.36 -3.48 3.61
CA GLY A 880 9.92 -3.01 4.89
C GLY A 880 9.28 -3.68 6.12
N LYS A 881 7.96 -3.87 6.11
CA LYS A 881 7.26 -4.64 7.17
C LYS A 881 7.65 -6.11 7.15
N LEU A 882 7.75 -6.72 5.97
CA LEU A 882 8.13 -8.12 5.78
C LEU A 882 9.54 -8.37 6.30
N ARG A 883 10.50 -7.48 6.01
CA ARG A 883 11.87 -7.55 6.55
C ARG A 883 11.88 -7.50 8.07
N ARG A 884 11.19 -6.53 8.68
CA ARG A 884 11.13 -6.40 10.15
C ARG A 884 10.49 -7.63 10.81
N ALA A 885 9.40 -8.13 10.23
CA ALA A 885 8.74 -9.34 10.69
C ALA A 885 9.63 -10.58 10.50
N ALA A 886 10.42 -10.63 9.42
CA ALA A 886 11.33 -11.74 9.14
C ALA A 886 12.50 -11.76 10.12
N ARG A 887 13.14 -10.60 10.36
CA ARG A 887 14.19 -10.47 11.38
C ARG A 887 13.67 -10.84 12.77
N ARG A 888 12.45 -10.43 13.11
CA ARG A 888 11.83 -10.80 14.40
C ARG A 888 11.55 -12.30 14.49
N ALA A 889 11.02 -12.91 13.43
CA ALA A 889 10.76 -14.35 13.42
C ALA A 889 12.04 -15.18 13.48
N ASP A 890 13.11 -14.74 12.80
CA ASP A 890 14.44 -15.37 12.86
C ASP A 890 15.03 -15.30 14.29
N LEU A 891 14.89 -14.14 14.95
CA LEU A 891 15.25 -13.98 16.36
C LEU A 891 14.38 -14.84 17.29
N ASP A 892 13.07 -14.88 17.07
CA ASP A 892 12.16 -15.70 17.88
C ASP A 892 12.45 -17.21 17.67
N GLU A 893 12.73 -17.65 16.43
CA GLU A 893 13.14 -19.03 16.09
C GLU A 893 14.45 -19.40 16.80
N SER A 894 15.44 -18.49 16.81
CA SER A 894 16.70 -18.69 17.55
C SER A 894 16.50 -18.84 19.07
N ARG A 895 15.38 -18.35 19.60
CA ARG A 895 14.99 -18.46 21.02
C ARG A 895 14.06 -19.64 21.29
N GLY A 896 13.73 -20.45 20.28
CA GLY A 896 12.73 -21.53 20.39
C GLY A 896 11.28 -21.04 20.51
N ILE A 897 11.00 -19.79 20.13
CA ILE A 897 9.69 -19.14 20.24
C ILE A 897 9.03 -19.08 18.85
N GLU A 898 7.92 -19.78 18.62
CA GLU A 898 7.26 -19.82 17.30
C GLU A 898 6.31 -18.64 16.98
N HIS A 899 6.35 -17.57 17.77
CA HIS A 899 5.35 -16.50 17.72
C HIS A 899 5.37 -15.72 16.37
N GLY A 900 6.55 -15.49 15.77
CA GLY A 900 6.70 -14.54 14.65
C GLY A 900 5.97 -14.87 13.33
N HIS A 901 5.61 -16.13 13.07
CA HIS A 901 5.18 -16.57 11.73
C HIS A 901 3.78 -16.11 11.31
N GLY A 902 2.90 -15.76 12.24
CA GLY A 902 1.55 -15.27 11.92
C GLY A 902 1.56 -13.97 11.13
N SER A 903 2.39 -13.01 11.57
CA SER A 903 2.53 -11.70 10.92
C SER A 903 3.17 -11.81 9.53
N LEU A 904 4.18 -12.68 9.39
CA LEU A 904 4.85 -12.97 8.14
C LEU A 904 3.88 -13.50 7.08
N ARG A 905 3.06 -14.49 7.45
CA ARG A 905 2.04 -15.07 6.56
C ARG A 905 1.05 -14.01 6.10
N GLY A 906 0.56 -13.16 7.01
CA GLY A 906 -0.37 -12.10 6.65
C GLY A 906 0.22 -11.06 5.69
N LEU A 907 1.52 -10.77 5.78
CA LEU A 907 2.21 -9.87 4.84
C LEU A 907 2.50 -10.53 3.49
N GLN A 908 2.81 -11.83 3.48
CA GLN A 908 2.96 -12.61 2.24
C GLN A 908 1.64 -12.70 1.47
N GLU A 909 0.53 -12.98 2.16
CA GLU A 909 -0.80 -12.98 1.56
C GLU A 909 -1.15 -11.62 0.95
N GLN A 910 -0.82 -10.51 1.62
CA GLN A 910 -1.02 -9.17 1.03
C GLN A 910 -0.20 -8.94 -0.25
N LEU A 911 1.02 -9.49 -0.33
CA LEU A 911 1.82 -9.45 -1.55
C LEU A 911 1.24 -10.35 -2.64
N ASP A 912 0.76 -11.54 -2.30
CA ASP A 912 0.11 -12.46 -3.24
C ASP A 912 -1.19 -11.87 -3.81
N ASP A 913 -2.01 -11.23 -2.96
CA ASP A 913 -3.21 -10.52 -3.37
C ASP A 913 -2.85 -9.36 -4.32
N LEU A 914 -1.73 -8.66 -4.08
CA LEU A 914 -1.26 -7.60 -4.97
C LEU A 914 -0.74 -8.17 -6.31
N ARG A 915 0.00 -9.29 -6.29
CA ARG A 915 0.46 -10.01 -7.49
C ARG A 915 -0.73 -10.37 -8.37
N GLU A 916 -1.77 -10.94 -7.78
CA GLU A 916 -2.98 -11.34 -8.49
C GLU A 916 -3.72 -10.15 -9.09
N THR A 917 -3.79 -9.02 -8.38
CA THR A 917 -4.40 -7.79 -8.91
C THR A 917 -3.64 -7.23 -10.11
N VAL A 918 -2.30 -7.20 -10.05
CA VAL A 918 -1.48 -6.80 -11.18
C VAL A 918 -1.66 -7.77 -12.35
N ARG A 919 -1.65 -9.09 -12.08
CA ARG A 919 -1.88 -10.13 -13.09
C ARG A 919 -3.19 -9.90 -13.83
N ARG A 920 -4.29 -9.70 -13.08
CA ARG A 920 -5.62 -9.40 -13.66
C ARG A 920 -5.64 -8.11 -14.46
N ALA A 921 -4.91 -7.07 -14.03
CA ALA A 921 -4.83 -5.83 -14.79
C ALA A 921 -4.14 -6.05 -16.15
N VAL A 922 -3.03 -6.80 -16.18
CA VAL A 922 -2.32 -7.12 -17.43
C VAL A 922 -3.14 -8.06 -18.31
N ASP A 923 -3.75 -9.11 -17.73
CA ASP A 923 -4.63 -10.03 -18.46
C ASP A 923 -5.79 -9.27 -19.12
N ARG A 924 -6.34 -8.24 -18.47
CA ARG A 924 -7.46 -7.45 -19.01
C ARG A 924 -6.99 -6.43 -20.06
N GLU A 925 -5.95 -5.65 -19.78
CA GLU A 925 -5.54 -4.50 -20.60
C GLU A 925 -4.61 -4.86 -21.76
N VAL A 926 -3.89 -5.99 -21.68
CA VAL A 926 -2.97 -6.46 -22.73
C VAL A 926 -3.55 -7.71 -23.39
N SER A 927 -3.64 -8.82 -22.67
CA SER A 927 -4.07 -10.10 -23.23
C SER A 927 -5.50 -10.04 -23.76
N GLY A 928 -6.42 -9.44 -22.99
CA GLY A 928 -7.81 -9.27 -23.36
C GLY A 928 -8.02 -8.33 -24.55
N LEU A 929 -7.13 -7.36 -24.73
CA LEU A 929 -7.15 -6.44 -25.86
C LEU A 929 -6.68 -7.10 -27.15
N LEU A 930 -5.57 -7.83 -27.09
CA LEU A 930 -5.05 -8.62 -28.20
C LEU A 930 -6.01 -9.73 -28.61
N ALA A 931 -6.59 -10.45 -27.65
CA ALA A 931 -7.57 -11.51 -27.90
C ALA A 931 -8.90 -10.98 -28.48
N ALA A 932 -9.26 -9.72 -28.21
CA ALA A 932 -10.44 -9.09 -28.78
C ALA A 932 -10.19 -8.49 -30.17
N CYS A 933 -8.94 -8.45 -30.64
CA CYS A 933 -8.57 -7.90 -31.94
C CYS A 933 -8.45 -9.03 -32.98
N PRO A 934 -9.34 -9.12 -33.98
CA PRO A 934 -9.28 -10.17 -35.00
C PRO A 934 -8.00 -10.14 -35.86
N ARG A 935 -7.31 -8.99 -35.92
CA ARG A 935 -6.09 -8.79 -36.71
C ARG A 935 -4.86 -9.44 -36.08
N PHE A 936 -4.89 -9.77 -34.79
CA PHE A 936 -3.76 -10.36 -34.09
C PHE A 936 -3.76 -11.88 -34.28
N ARG A 937 -2.79 -12.41 -35.04
CA ARG A 937 -2.78 -13.82 -35.48
C ARG A 937 -1.73 -14.70 -34.80
N ALA A 938 -0.78 -14.08 -34.11
CA ALA A 938 0.26 -14.73 -33.31
C ALA A 938 -0.23 -15.77 -32.28
N GLY A 939 -1.47 -15.66 -31.79
CA GLY A 939 -2.08 -16.58 -30.82
C GLY A 939 -2.33 -15.94 -29.45
N ALA A 940 -2.80 -16.72 -28.48
CA ALA A 940 -3.17 -16.18 -27.18
C ALA A 940 -1.93 -15.80 -26.33
N ILE A 941 -1.88 -14.54 -25.89
CA ILE A 941 -0.90 -14.09 -24.89
C ILE A 941 -1.45 -14.37 -23.49
N THR A 942 -0.65 -15.00 -22.64
CA THR A 942 -1.02 -15.32 -21.26
C THR A 942 0.01 -14.77 -20.27
N VAL A 943 -0.45 -14.26 -19.12
CA VAL A 943 0.44 -13.87 -18.02
C VAL A 943 0.76 -15.09 -17.19
N GLN A 944 2.02 -15.55 -17.25
CA GLN A 944 2.48 -16.75 -16.55
C GLN A 944 2.79 -16.47 -15.08
N SER A 945 3.48 -15.36 -14.81
CA SER A 945 3.82 -14.96 -13.45
C SER A 945 3.95 -13.45 -13.33
N VAL A 946 3.71 -12.96 -12.10
CA VAL A 946 3.96 -11.57 -11.71
C VAL A 946 4.85 -11.58 -10.49
N GLU A 947 5.99 -10.93 -10.61
CA GLU A 947 6.93 -10.81 -9.53
C GLU A 947 7.00 -9.36 -9.05
N LEU A 948 7.01 -9.21 -7.73
CA LEU A 948 7.05 -7.91 -7.05
C LEU A 948 8.34 -7.85 -6.24
N GLY A 949 9.09 -6.76 -6.38
CA GLY A 949 10.21 -6.36 -5.52
C GLY A 949 9.88 -5.08 -4.75
N SER A 950 10.85 -4.50 -4.05
CA SER A 950 10.58 -3.26 -3.30
C SER A 950 10.45 -2.02 -4.19
N ASN A 951 11.15 -2.00 -5.32
CA ASN A 951 11.16 -0.94 -6.34
C ASN A 951 11.03 -1.50 -7.78
N ARG A 952 10.65 -2.77 -7.94
CA ARG A 952 10.57 -3.46 -9.24
C ARG A 952 9.31 -4.30 -9.35
N LEU A 953 8.74 -4.39 -10.55
CA LEU A 953 7.61 -5.25 -10.90
C LEU A 953 7.93 -5.93 -12.23
N ARG A 954 7.93 -7.26 -12.29
CA ARG A 954 8.21 -8.05 -13.50
C ARG A 954 6.99 -8.85 -13.92
N LEU A 955 6.72 -8.82 -15.22
CA LEU A 955 5.62 -9.53 -15.87
C LEU A 955 6.22 -10.57 -16.82
N GLU A 956 5.92 -11.83 -16.60
CA GLU A 956 6.26 -12.90 -17.54
C GLU A 956 5.06 -13.20 -18.44
N LEU A 957 5.22 -12.95 -19.74
CA LEU A 957 4.22 -13.22 -20.76
C LEU A 957 4.64 -14.43 -21.59
N ALA A 958 3.69 -15.27 -21.96
CA ALA A 958 3.92 -16.40 -22.86
C ALA A 958 2.95 -16.40 -24.04
N CYS A 959 3.42 -16.93 -25.16
CA CYS A 959 2.64 -17.22 -26.34
C CYS A 959 3.00 -18.62 -26.85
N ASP A 960 2.30 -19.63 -26.33
CA ASP A 960 2.63 -21.05 -26.60
C ASP A 960 2.53 -21.42 -28.09
N ALA A 961 1.78 -20.65 -28.88
CA ALA A 961 1.66 -20.83 -30.33
C ALA A 961 2.92 -20.40 -31.10
N LEU A 962 3.69 -19.43 -30.61
CA LEU A 962 4.89 -18.91 -31.26
C LEU A 962 6.17 -19.52 -30.69
N SER A 963 6.30 -19.55 -29.35
CA SER A 963 7.53 -19.97 -28.68
C SER A 963 7.31 -20.32 -27.23
N LYS A 964 8.06 -21.30 -26.73
CA LYS A 964 8.15 -21.60 -25.29
C LYS A 964 8.93 -20.52 -24.51
N ALA A 965 9.70 -19.67 -25.20
CA ALA A 965 10.46 -18.60 -24.58
C ALA A 965 9.51 -17.47 -24.13
N LYS A 966 9.57 -17.12 -22.85
CA LYS A 966 8.72 -16.11 -22.25
C LYS A 966 9.29 -14.71 -22.49
N ALA A 967 8.42 -13.75 -22.76
CA ALA A 967 8.79 -12.34 -22.79
C ALA A 967 8.67 -11.76 -21.38
N VAL A 968 9.71 -11.07 -20.89
CA VAL A 968 9.72 -10.49 -19.55
C VAL A 968 9.80 -8.97 -19.62
N ILE A 969 8.73 -8.33 -19.15
CA ILE A 969 8.61 -6.87 -19.07
C ILE A 969 8.84 -6.44 -17.61
N ALA A 970 9.75 -5.50 -17.39
CA ALA A 970 10.07 -4.97 -16.07
C ALA A 970 9.65 -3.49 -15.96
N PHE A 971 9.02 -3.15 -14.85
CA PHE A 971 8.81 -1.79 -14.38
C PHE A 971 9.70 -1.58 -13.17
N GLU A 972 10.54 -0.55 -13.22
CA GLU A 972 11.57 -0.28 -12.23
C GLU A 972 11.41 1.16 -11.80
N GLU A 973 11.53 1.43 -10.50
CA GLU A 973 11.55 2.80 -10.03
C GLU A 973 12.99 3.18 -9.63
N GLN A 974 13.50 4.18 -10.35
CA GLN A 974 14.87 4.72 -10.26
C GLN A 974 14.79 6.24 -10.10
N SER A 975 15.42 6.79 -9.05
CA SER A 975 15.40 8.21 -8.72
C SER A 975 14.04 8.92 -8.86
N GLY A 976 12.95 8.26 -8.42
CA GLY A 976 11.60 8.83 -8.48
C GLY A 976 10.89 8.72 -9.83
N LEU A 977 11.53 8.13 -10.85
CA LEU A 977 10.96 7.88 -12.17
C LEU A 977 10.63 6.39 -12.33
N VAL A 978 9.54 6.08 -13.04
CA VAL A 978 9.15 4.72 -13.41
C VAL A 978 9.69 4.43 -14.81
N VAL A 979 10.58 3.46 -14.88
CA VAL A 979 11.28 3.04 -16.09
C VAL A 979 10.74 1.68 -16.51
N ALA A 980 10.31 1.55 -17.76
CA ALA A 980 9.88 0.27 -18.31
C ALA A 980 10.92 -0.30 -19.28
N SER A 981 10.97 -1.63 -19.38
CA SER A 981 11.86 -2.33 -20.32
C SER A 981 11.39 -3.74 -20.61
N VAL A 982 11.75 -4.26 -21.78
CA VAL A 982 11.66 -5.67 -22.15
C VAL A 982 13.02 -6.32 -21.83
N THR A 983 13.14 -6.84 -20.61
CA THR A 983 14.39 -7.45 -20.11
C THR A 983 14.74 -8.74 -20.84
N GLU A 984 13.75 -9.55 -21.18
CA GLU A 984 13.92 -10.80 -21.94
C GLU A 984 12.90 -10.78 -23.08
N PRO A 985 13.31 -10.72 -24.36
CA PRO A 985 12.37 -10.59 -25.47
C PRO A 985 11.47 -11.83 -25.66
N GLY A 986 12.01 -13.04 -25.46
CA GLY A 986 11.25 -14.29 -25.58
C GLY A 986 10.54 -14.43 -26.93
N PHE A 987 9.24 -14.72 -26.90
CA PHE A 987 8.40 -14.83 -28.10
C PHE A 987 8.30 -13.51 -28.90
N VAL A 988 8.62 -12.34 -28.33
CA VAL A 988 8.59 -11.05 -29.05
C VAL A 988 9.57 -11.04 -30.22
N ASP A 989 10.62 -11.86 -30.17
CA ASP A 989 11.55 -12.04 -31.28
C ASP A 989 10.96 -12.77 -32.48
N ALA A 990 9.90 -13.55 -32.27
CA ALA A 990 9.18 -14.25 -33.32
C ALA A 990 8.00 -13.42 -33.89
N LEU A 991 7.68 -12.27 -33.29
CA LEU A 991 6.64 -11.38 -33.80
C LEU A 991 7.17 -10.55 -34.97
N ASP A 992 6.45 -10.57 -36.09
CA ASP A 992 6.74 -9.79 -37.28
C ASP A 992 5.53 -8.97 -37.77
N GLY A 993 5.78 -8.10 -38.75
CA GLY A 993 4.78 -7.31 -39.46
C GLY A 993 3.71 -6.66 -38.58
N ALA A 994 2.45 -7.02 -38.85
CA ALA A 994 1.28 -6.46 -38.19
C ALA A 994 1.17 -6.86 -36.70
N ASP A 995 1.49 -8.12 -36.37
CA ASP A 995 1.36 -8.64 -35.01
C ASP A 995 2.34 -7.96 -34.04
N ARG A 996 3.55 -7.65 -34.52
CA ARG A 996 4.54 -6.88 -33.76
C ARG A 996 4.05 -5.47 -33.44
N ILE A 997 3.45 -4.77 -34.40
CA ILE A 997 2.90 -3.41 -34.21
C ILE A 997 1.71 -3.44 -33.24
N LEU A 998 0.81 -4.42 -33.37
CA LEU A 998 -0.33 -4.57 -32.46
C LEU A 998 0.12 -4.89 -31.04
N PHE A 999 1.12 -5.75 -30.87
CA PHE A 999 1.74 -6.02 -29.57
C PHE A 999 2.41 -4.76 -29.00
N GLU A 1000 3.17 -4.02 -29.82
CA GLU A 1000 3.77 -2.74 -29.40
C GLU A 1000 2.69 -1.75 -28.94
N ASN A 1001 1.60 -1.61 -29.69
CA ASN A 1001 0.48 -0.75 -29.32
C ASN A 1001 -0.14 -1.19 -27.97
N ALA A 1002 -0.36 -2.49 -27.75
CA ALA A 1002 -0.89 -3.00 -26.47
C ALA A 1002 0.03 -2.62 -25.28
N ILE A 1003 1.33 -2.84 -25.42
CA ILE A 1003 2.32 -2.51 -24.38
C ILE A 1003 2.43 -0.99 -24.18
N ALA A 1004 2.41 -0.20 -25.25
CA ALA A 1004 2.42 1.27 -25.18
C ALA A 1004 1.22 1.81 -24.40
N GLY A 1005 0.02 1.31 -24.69
CA GLY A 1005 -1.19 1.64 -23.95
C GLY A 1005 -1.06 1.28 -22.47
N PHE A 1006 -0.55 0.08 -22.18
CA PHE A 1006 -0.34 -0.36 -20.80
C PHE A 1006 0.72 0.47 -20.07
N TYR A 1007 1.81 0.88 -20.71
CA TYR A 1007 2.82 1.78 -20.14
C TYR A 1007 2.23 3.15 -19.77
N ARG A 1008 1.35 3.70 -20.62
CA ARG A 1008 0.61 4.94 -20.30
C ARG A 1008 -0.32 4.77 -19.09
N MET A 1009 -1.00 3.63 -19.00
CA MET A 1009 -1.88 3.30 -17.86
C MET A 1009 -1.10 3.02 -16.57
N ALA A 1010 0.10 2.46 -16.66
CA ALA A 1010 1.00 2.26 -15.52
C ALA A 1010 1.63 3.59 -15.04
N GLY A 1011 1.73 4.59 -15.92
CA GLY A 1011 2.37 5.88 -15.65
C GLY A 1011 3.89 5.80 -15.76
N VAL A 1012 4.38 5.12 -16.79
CA VAL A 1012 5.81 5.06 -17.14
C VAL A 1012 6.33 6.43 -17.57
N ASP A 1013 7.49 6.83 -17.05
CA ASP A 1013 8.17 8.06 -17.44
C ASP A 1013 9.18 7.86 -18.56
N LEU A 1014 9.90 6.74 -18.53
CA LEU A 1014 11.03 6.41 -19.42
C LEU A 1014 10.95 4.96 -19.91
N VAL A 1015 11.47 4.70 -21.11
CA VAL A 1015 11.57 3.34 -21.68
C VAL A 1015 13.03 3.07 -22.06
N ARG A 1016 13.62 1.97 -21.56
CA ARG A 1016 15.06 1.68 -21.77
C ARG A 1016 15.40 1.48 -23.23
N GLU A 1017 14.52 0.87 -24.02
CA GLU A 1017 14.70 0.67 -25.46
C GLU A 1017 14.82 2.00 -26.21
N GLN A 1018 14.07 3.02 -25.81
CA GLN A 1018 14.15 4.36 -26.40
C GLN A 1018 15.42 5.11 -25.97
N ILE A 1019 15.85 4.93 -24.71
CA ILE A 1019 17.14 5.45 -24.23
C ILE A 1019 18.29 4.85 -25.03
N ARG A 1020 18.32 3.53 -25.17
CA ARG A 1020 19.34 2.81 -25.97
C ARG A 1020 19.31 3.20 -27.44
N ALA A 1021 18.14 3.36 -28.04
CA ALA A 1021 18.03 3.83 -29.42
C ALA A 1021 18.56 5.26 -29.60
N ALA A 1022 18.52 6.10 -28.56
CA ALA A 1022 19.05 7.46 -28.60
C ALA A 1022 20.55 7.55 -28.27
N LEU A 1023 21.07 6.66 -27.44
CA LEU A 1023 22.45 6.70 -26.92
C LEU A 1023 23.42 5.67 -27.52
N GLY A 1024 22.90 4.55 -28.04
CA GLY A 1024 23.66 3.34 -28.36
C GLY A 1024 23.46 2.24 -27.31
N ASP A 1025 23.59 0.97 -27.71
CA ASP A 1025 23.36 -0.20 -26.84
C ASP A 1025 24.51 -0.44 -25.83
N ASP A 1026 25.73 0.00 -26.15
CA ASP A 1026 26.94 -0.37 -25.41
C ASP A 1026 27.38 0.65 -24.34
N VAL A 1027 26.65 1.75 -24.15
CA VAL A 1027 27.05 2.80 -23.21
C VAL A 1027 26.43 2.56 -21.83
N PRO A 1028 27.22 2.28 -20.77
CA PRO A 1028 26.70 2.18 -19.41
C PRO A 1028 26.08 3.51 -18.96
N TYR A 1029 24.92 3.44 -18.33
CA TYR A 1029 24.21 4.61 -17.85
C TYR A 1029 23.41 4.33 -16.58
N ASP A 1030 23.13 5.39 -15.82
CA ASP A 1030 22.22 5.39 -14.68
C ASP A 1030 21.20 6.53 -14.78
N ILE A 1031 20.05 6.33 -14.15
CA ILE A 1031 18.99 7.33 -14.02
C ILE A 1031 19.02 7.82 -12.57
N ALA A 1032 19.76 8.91 -12.36
CA ALA A 1032 20.03 9.49 -11.05
C ALA A 1032 19.17 10.75 -10.79
N ASP A 1033 19.25 11.28 -9.58
CA ASP A 1033 18.51 12.49 -9.16
C ASP A 1033 18.87 13.73 -10.01
N GLU A 1034 20.08 13.76 -10.57
CA GLU A 1034 20.56 14.84 -11.45
C GLU A 1034 20.10 14.69 -12.92
N GLY A 1035 19.64 13.50 -13.31
CA GLY A 1035 19.25 13.17 -14.69
C GLY A 1035 19.84 11.85 -15.17
N LEU A 1036 20.03 11.74 -16.48
CA LEU A 1036 20.62 10.57 -17.13
C LEU A 1036 22.15 10.72 -17.13
N VAL A 1037 22.85 9.86 -16.39
CA VAL A 1037 24.31 9.87 -16.23
C VAL A 1037 24.90 8.75 -17.08
N LEU A 1038 25.84 9.07 -17.97
CA LEU A 1038 26.49 8.10 -18.85
C LEU A 1038 27.98 8.04 -18.54
N TRP A 1039 28.55 6.84 -18.72
CA TRP A 1039 29.99 6.59 -18.61
C TRP A 1039 30.52 6.08 -19.96
N PRO A 1040 30.98 6.98 -20.85
CA PRO A 1040 31.35 6.61 -22.21
C PRO A 1040 32.69 5.86 -22.33
N GLY A 1041 33.49 5.81 -21.27
CA GLY A 1041 34.76 5.07 -21.25
C GLY A 1041 34.71 3.88 -20.29
N GLU A 1042 35.46 2.81 -20.60
CA GLU A 1042 35.51 1.57 -19.80
C GLU A 1042 35.94 1.79 -18.34
N GLY A 1043 36.64 2.90 -18.06
CA GLY A 1043 37.15 3.24 -16.74
C GLY A 1043 36.17 3.97 -15.82
N TYR A 1044 34.94 4.32 -16.23
CA TYR A 1044 33.94 5.04 -15.40
C TYR A 1044 34.42 6.39 -14.79
N ARG A 1045 35.50 6.98 -15.34
CA ARG A 1045 36.11 8.26 -14.88
C ARG A 1045 35.43 9.51 -15.41
N THR A 1046 34.84 9.43 -16.60
CA THR A 1046 34.09 10.53 -17.22
C THR A 1046 32.60 10.32 -17.00
N GLU A 1047 31.92 11.34 -16.48
CA GLU A 1047 30.46 11.37 -16.36
C GLU A 1047 29.89 12.37 -17.36
N VAL A 1048 28.95 11.93 -18.19
CA VAL A 1048 28.17 12.79 -19.08
C VAL A 1048 26.73 12.82 -18.56
N ILE A 1049 26.26 13.98 -18.12
CA ILE A 1049 24.98 14.15 -17.44
C ILE A 1049 24.02 14.92 -18.34
N TYR A 1050 22.86 14.33 -18.62
CA TYR A 1050 21.73 15.00 -19.27
C TYR A 1050 20.60 15.23 -18.27
N PRO A 1051 20.31 16.49 -17.87
CA PRO A 1051 19.20 16.76 -16.96
C PRO A 1051 17.86 16.38 -17.60
N LEU A 1052 17.06 15.60 -16.86
CA LEU A 1052 15.73 15.14 -17.29
C LEU A 1052 14.60 16.08 -16.86
N ASP A 1053 14.94 17.24 -16.29
CA ASP A 1053 13.96 18.28 -15.94
C ASP A 1053 13.63 19.15 -17.17
N ALA A 1054 12.47 18.84 -17.77
CA ALA A 1054 11.92 19.57 -18.90
C ALA A 1054 11.43 20.98 -18.54
N ALA A 1055 11.31 21.33 -17.24
CA ALA A 1055 10.84 22.65 -16.82
C ALA A 1055 11.83 23.77 -17.21
N PHE A 1056 13.13 23.47 -17.30
CA PHE A 1056 14.19 24.47 -17.51
C PHE A 1056 14.96 24.32 -18.84
N SER A 1057 14.99 23.13 -19.44
CA SER A 1057 16.06 22.80 -20.41
C SER A 1057 15.65 22.88 -21.89
N GLY A 1058 14.37 23.08 -22.20
CA GLY A 1058 13.85 22.92 -23.57
C GLY A 1058 13.86 21.46 -24.06
N PRO A 1059 13.43 21.17 -25.30
CA PRO A 1059 13.36 19.80 -25.81
C PRO A 1059 14.74 19.21 -26.18
N ILE A 1060 15.75 20.04 -26.45
CA ILE A 1060 17.11 19.62 -26.79
C ILE A 1060 18.03 20.06 -25.64
N VAL A 1061 18.64 19.10 -24.98
CA VAL A 1061 19.40 19.33 -23.75
C VAL A 1061 20.89 19.12 -23.98
N PRO A 1062 21.74 20.11 -23.69
CA PRO A 1062 23.19 19.94 -23.76
C PRO A 1062 23.69 19.11 -22.56
N PRO A 1063 24.72 18.27 -22.76
CA PRO A 1063 25.33 17.50 -21.69
C PRO A 1063 26.18 18.37 -20.74
N THR A 1064 26.25 17.97 -19.47
CA THR A 1064 27.26 18.44 -18.52
C THR A 1064 28.31 17.36 -18.32
N VAL A 1065 29.59 17.67 -18.49
CA VAL A 1065 30.68 16.70 -18.34
C VAL A 1065 31.39 16.92 -16.99
N ARG A 1066 31.57 15.84 -16.21
CA ARG A 1066 32.40 15.82 -15.00
C ARG A 1066 33.50 14.77 -15.14
N GLY A 1067 34.66 15.03 -14.52
CA GLY A 1067 35.82 14.15 -14.59
C GLY A 1067 36.67 14.37 -15.86
N ASP A 1068 37.26 13.31 -16.37
CA ASP A 1068 38.17 13.36 -17.52
C ASP A 1068 37.46 13.82 -18.79
N ARG A 1069 38.14 14.60 -19.64
CA ARG A 1069 37.55 15.07 -20.91
C ARG A 1069 37.35 13.89 -21.87
N PRO A 1070 36.14 13.66 -22.39
CA PRO A 1070 35.89 12.59 -23.34
C PRO A 1070 36.61 12.87 -24.66
N ALA A 1071 37.10 11.82 -25.32
CA ALA A 1071 37.79 11.92 -26.61
C ALA A 1071 36.88 12.51 -27.71
N THR A 1072 35.58 12.26 -27.63
CA THR A 1072 34.56 12.83 -28.54
C THR A 1072 33.57 13.67 -27.72
N PRO A 1073 33.26 14.92 -28.12
CA PRO A 1073 32.29 15.74 -27.41
C PRO A 1073 30.89 15.12 -27.50
N PRO A 1074 30.18 14.96 -26.37
CA PRO A 1074 28.83 14.38 -26.36
C PRO A 1074 27.83 15.29 -27.07
N LYS A 1075 26.93 14.70 -27.86
CA LYS A 1075 25.90 15.42 -28.64
C LYS A 1075 24.72 15.80 -27.75
N PRO A 1076 24.03 16.93 -28.01
CA PRO A 1076 22.78 17.26 -27.33
C PRO A 1076 21.71 16.18 -27.52
N LEU A 1077 20.91 15.95 -26.48
CA LEU A 1077 19.89 14.90 -26.44
C LEU A 1077 18.49 15.47 -26.67
N ASP A 1078 17.70 14.90 -27.58
CA ASP A 1078 16.29 15.27 -27.79
C ASP A 1078 15.41 14.51 -26.80
N LEU A 1079 14.99 15.19 -25.73
CA LEU A 1079 14.17 14.61 -24.66
C LEU A 1079 12.82 14.09 -25.16
N ARG A 1080 12.27 14.60 -26.27
CA ARG A 1080 10.98 14.12 -26.81
C ARG A 1080 11.05 12.66 -27.27
N LYS A 1081 12.25 12.19 -27.62
CA LYS A 1081 12.49 10.80 -28.04
C LYS A 1081 12.64 9.84 -26.86
N ILE A 1082 12.85 10.35 -25.64
CA ILE A 1082 13.21 9.56 -24.45
C ILE A 1082 12.16 9.66 -23.35
N LEU A 1083 11.58 10.84 -23.14
CA LEU A 1083 10.54 11.08 -22.15
C LEU A 1083 9.21 10.51 -22.63
N PHE A 1084 8.99 9.22 -22.34
CA PHE A 1084 7.76 8.52 -22.67
C PHE A 1084 6.51 9.17 -22.04
N ARG A 1085 6.66 9.82 -20.87
CA ARG A 1085 5.56 10.60 -20.24
C ARG A 1085 5.02 11.73 -21.13
N ASP A 1086 5.85 12.26 -22.03
CA ASP A 1086 5.50 13.35 -22.94
C ASP A 1086 5.01 12.84 -24.31
N GLN A 1087 5.20 11.54 -24.60
CA GLN A 1087 4.63 10.86 -25.77
C GLN A 1087 3.14 10.54 -25.50
N HIS A 1088 2.28 11.53 -25.75
CA HIS A 1088 0.83 11.39 -25.56
C HIS A 1088 0.21 10.46 -26.61
N ILE A 1089 -0.68 9.57 -26.16
CA ILE A 1089 -1.53 8.74 -27.04
C ILE A 1089 -2.96 9.28 -26.94
N PRO A 1090 -3.46 10.01 -27.95
CA PRO A 1090 -4.84 10.46 -27.97
C PRO A 1090 -5.81 9.28 -27.98
N TRP A 1091 -6.92 9.37 -27.22
CA TRP A 1091 -7.92 8.30 -27.15
C TRP A 1091 -8.51 7.95 -28.53
N ALA A 1092 -8.73 8.96 -29.38
CA ALA A 1092 -9.26 8.74 -30.72
C ALA A 1092 -8.31 7.89 -31.58
N GLU A 1093 -7.00 8.19 -31.54
CA GLU A 1093 -5.98 7.42 -32.25
C GLU A 1093 -5.81 6.02 -31.66
N TRP A 1094 -5.88 5.90 -30.34
CA TRP A 1094 -5.93 4.61 -29.66
C TRP A 1094 -7.10 3.75 -30.16
N ALA A 1095 -8.33 4.28 -30.16
CA ALA A 1095 -9.49 3.52 -30.62
C ALA A 1095 -9.39 3.14 -32.11
N LEU A 1096 -8.78 4.00 -32.93
CA LEU A 1096 -8.55 3.76 -34.35
C LEU A 1096 -7.54 2.63 -34.62
N SER A 1097 -6.48 2.51 -33.81
CA SER A 1097 -5.44 1.49 -34.00
C SER A 1097 -5.93 0.04 -33.83
N TRP A 1098 -7.13 -0.14 -33.27
CA TRP A 1098 -7.75 -1.45 -33.00
C TRP A 1098 -8.96 -1.75 -33.90
N ARG A 1099 -9.20 -0.97 -34.95
CA ARG A 1099 -10.32 -1.22 -35.88
C ARG A 1099 -10.11 -2.49 -36.71
N GLU A 1100 -11.22 -3.00 -37.23
CA GLU A 1100 -11.26 -4.16 -38.13
C GLU A 1100 -10.44 -3.92 -39.41
N GLU A 1101 -10.05 -5.02 -40.04
CA GLU A 1101 -9.15 -5.04 -41.20
C GLU A 1101 -9.81 -4.37 -42.42
N VAL A 1102 -9.21 -3.26 -42.88
CA VAL A 1102 -9.49 -2.70 -44.20
C VAL A 1102 -8.44 -3.29 -45.15
N ALA A 1103 -8.89 -3.89 -46.26
CA ALA A 1103 -8.02 -4.61 -47.18
C ALA A 1103 -6.82 -3.75 -47.62
N GLY A 1104 -5.60 -4.24 -47.37
CA GLY A 1104 -4.33 -3.60 -47.77
C GLY A 1104 -3.72 -2.60 -46.78
N GLU A 1105 -4.36 -2.31 -45.63
CA GLU A 1105 -3.86 -1.31 -44.68
C GLU A 1105 -3.13 -1.95 -43.47
N ALA A 1106 -1.83 -1.66 -43.32
CA ALA A 1106 -1.05 -2.08 -42.14
C ALA A 1106 -1.59 -1.44 -40.85
N PRO A 1107 -1.49 -2.11 -39.69
CA PRO A 1107 -1.97 -1.52 -38.44
C PRO A 1107 -1.19 -0.25 -38.12
N ARG A 1108 -1.91 0.82 -37.74
CA ARG A 1108 -1.29 2.10 -37.40
C ARG A 1108 -0.59 2.01 -36.05
N ARG A 1109 0.69 2.36 -36.03
CA ARG A 1109 1.48 2.51 -34.79
C ARG A 1109 1.06 3.78 -34.04
N VAL A 1110 0.79 3.67 -32.74
CA VAL A 1110 0.29 4.80 -31.92
C VAL A 1110 1.40 5.67 -31.32
N LEU A 1111 2.64 5.19 -31.35
CA LEU A 1111 3.80 5.90 -30.82
C LEU A 1111 4.60 6.59 -31.93
N PHE A 1112 5.15 7.75 -31.59
CA PHE A 1112 6.16 8.46 -32.38
C PHE A 1112 7.57 8.07 -31.90
N GLY A 1113 8.55 8.04 -32.81
CA GLY A 1113 9.95 7.79 -32.48
C GLY A 1113 10.35 6.30 -32.48
N ALA A 1114 11.40 5.95 -31.73
CA ALA A 1114 11.94 4.59 -31.68
C ALA A 1114 10.93 3.58 -31.10
N SER A 1115 11.10 2.31 -31.49
CA SER A 1115 10.33 1.18 -30.96
C SER A 1115 10.51 1.07 -29.43
N ILE A 1116 9.42 0.76 -28.72
CA ILE A 1116 9.50 0.39 -27.29
C ILE A 1116 9.77 -1.11 -27.08
N LEU A 1117 9.83 -1.87 -28.17
CA LEU A 1117 10.25 -3.26 -28.22
C LEU A 1117 11.70 -3.36 -28.71
N PRO A 1118 12.48 -4.32 -28.19
CA PRO A 1118 13.86 -4.55 -28.62
C PRO A 1118 13.88 -5.00 -30.09
N PRO A 1119 14.89 -4.61 -30.89
CA PRO A 1119 14.94 -4.96 -32.31
C PRO A 1119 14.87 -6.49 -32.53
N PRO A 1120 14.31 -6.96 -33.65
CA PRO A 1120 14.24 -8.38 -33.98
C PRO A 1120 15.60 -9.06 -33.83
N ARG A 1121 15.60 -10.32 -33.38
CA ARG A 1121 16.83 -11.07 -33.08
C ARG A 1121 17.84 -11.06 -34.24
N LEU A 1122 17.37 -11.22 -35.48
CA LEU A 1122 18.24 -11.21 -36.67
C LEU A 1122 18.96 -9.88 -36.88
N GLU A 1123 18.31 -8.76 -36.56
CA GLU A 1123 18.94 -7.44 -36.63
C GLU A 1123 19.97 -7.25 -35.52
N ARG A 1124 19.67 -7.74 -34.31
CA ARG A 1124 20.62 -7.76 -33.19
C ARG A 1124 21.86 -8.61 -33.48
N GLU A 1125 21.68 -9.80 -34.03
CA GLU A 1125 22.79 -10.68 -34.41
C GLU A 1125 23.62 -10.08 -35.55
N ARG A 1126 22.99 -9.38 -36.51
CA ARG A 1126 23.72 -8.63 -37.55
C ARG A 1126 24.51 -7.46 -36.97
N ALA A 1127 23.89 -6.67 -36.09
CA ALA A 1127 24.56 -5.56 -35.41
C ALA A 1127 25.73 -6.05 -34.56
N ALA A 1128 25.55 -7.13 -33.80
CA ALA A 1128 26.61 -7.75 -33.01
C ALA A 1128 27.78 -8.25 -33.88
N ARG A 1129 27.49 -8.87 -35.03
CA ARG A 1129 28.53 -9.29 -35.99
C ARG A 1129 29.28 -8.09 -36.58
N LEU A 1130 28.58 -7.00 -36.88
CA LEU A 1130 29.17 -5.76 -37.39
C LEU A 1130 29.97 -5.00 -36.32
N ALA A 1131 29.64 -5.15 -35.04
CA ALA A 1131 30.40 -4.57 -33.93
C ALA A 1131 31.63 -5.41 -33.53
N SER A 1132 31.57 -6.73 -33.76
CA SER A 1132 32.70 -7.65 -33.55
C SER A 1132 33.71 -7.69 -34.69
N ALA A 1133 33.34 -7.16 -35.85
CA ALA A 1133 34.17 -7.03 -37.04
C ALA A 1133 34.72 -5.61 -37.13
#